data_AF-A0A4Y9T715-F1
#
_entry.id   AF-A0A4Y9T715-F1
#
_cell.length_a   1.000
_cell.length_b   1.000
_cell.length_c   1.000
_cell.angle_alpha   90.00
_cell.angle_beta   90.00
_cell.angle_gamma   90.00
#
_symmetry.space_group_name_H-M   'P 1'
#
loop_
_entity.id
_entity.type
_entity.pdbx_description
1 polymer ?
#
loop_
_entity_poly.entity_id
_entity_poly.type
_entity_poly.pdbx_seq_one_letter_code
_entity_poly.pdbx_strand_id
1 'polypeptide(L)'
;SCHRLVWNERGQLIEEQLPNGGAKRYRYDDLGRQIAREDEQGGLTGYQWDSVGRLIRIVLPGGATREYSYNPYGKITTERDELGHVTRYEYADGLHLISRRLNADGSQVNYRYDNARLLLTEIENEVGEIYRLDYHPNGLIRQEIGFDGQRTAYIYDLNGNLQEKTEHGDNGSQLVTCYERDHAGRLVRKTLPDGNMVDYAYDRQGNLLSVDDGHWALAYEYDAQNRLTAEHQGWGTLRYGYDACGQLQHLRLPDNNRLVFNHAKGGHLATVELNGETLTSHLFKSGQEHQRQQGQLLSHYHYDDQHRLHAHTVTQQENHLYQRHYDYDKSGNLTRLNDTRKGEHRYRYDPLARLTRADHSQDLHERFGHTPAGNLLMHDRPGPDIVAGNRLMIQGDRHYDYDAFGNLIRERRGKGHQLVTEYRYDCQHRLIGITQPNGQTASYRYDPFGRRISKTVDGITTEFFWQGDKLIAEHHADRHRSFIYEPDSFRPLALLEGFGPNETQPYHYQLDHLGTPQELTTPDGEIVWSAHYRAYGQISRLDVGKVDNPLRFQGQYFDSESGLHYNRHRYYSPDIGRYLTPDPVKLAGGINAYQYVPNPTGWVDPLGLSRCPGEDGCKPKKRSENPAENVKVNEGDAEIPKGFDTNLSRNGALKRAKKIGGVPKTQHPERVYREIITDQDRYIQGRVYEFKLLYRDVEIREHSLGHEKGNHAPHFNTEVTVEGVKVPLDIGTDSHTYFKR
;
A
#
# COMPACT_ATOMS: atom_id res chain seq x y z
N SER A 1 -6.48 -14.95 -27.85
CA SER A 1 -5.68 -13.75 -28.12
C SER A 1 -4.29 -13.98 -27.57
N CYS A 2 -3.24 -13.71 -28.33
CA CYS A 2 -1.86 -13.93 -27.91
C CYS A 2 -1.21 -12.59 -27.58
N HIS A 3 -0.40 -12.56 -26.52
CA HIS A 3 0.59 -11.51 -26.33
C HIS A 3 1.60 -11.62 -27.49
N ARG A 4 1.80 -10.54 -28.25
CA ARG A 4 2.77 -10.51 -29.35
C ARG A 4 3.83 -9.45 -29.08
N LEU A 5 5.08 -9.87 -29.23
CA LEU A 5 6.25 -9.01 -29.14
C LEU A 5 6.88 -8.93 -30.54
N VAL A 6 7.29 -7.73 -30.94
CA VAL A 6 7.92 -7.47 -32.24
C VAL A 6 9.28 -6.83 -32.00
N TRP A 7 10.31 -7.38 -32.62
CA TRP A 7 11.69 -6.89 -32.50
C TRP A 7 12.22 -6.43 -33.85
N ASN A 8 13.16 -5.48 -33.83
CA ASN A 8 13.95 -5.14 -35.00
C ASN A 8 15.14 -6.11 -35.19
N GLU A 9 15.89 -5.95 -36.28
CA GLU A 9 17.08 -6.78 -36.59
C GLU A 9 18.19 -6.70 -35.53
N ARG A 10 18.18 -5.65 -34.70
CA ARG A 10 19.11 -5.46 -33.57
C ARG A 10 18.61 -6.13 -32.28
N GLY A 11 17.50 -6.86 -32.31
CA GLY A 11 16.91 -7.54 -31.16
C GLY A 11 16.22 -6.61 -30.16
N GLN A 12 15.91 -5.37 -30.55
CA GLN A 12 15.24 -4.39 -29.69
C GLN A 12 13.74 -4.49 -29.89
N LEU A 13 12.98 -4.46 -28.79
CA LEU A 13 11.52 -4.55 -28.79
C LEU A 13 10.93 -3.26 -29.38
N ILE A 14 10.30 -3.32 -30.55
CA ILE A 14 9.71 -2.15 -31.21
C ILE A 14 8.19 -2.05 -31.03
N GLU A 15 7.52 -3.17 -30.75
CA GLU A 15 6.09 -3.21 -30.45
C GLU A 15 5.77 -4.33 -29.45
N GLU A 16 4.95 -4.03 -28.43
CA GLU A 16 4.35 -4.97 -27.49
C GLU A 16 2.83 -4.89 -27.61
N GLN A 17 2.21 -5.91 -28.22
CA GLN A 17 0.76 -6.03 -28.33
C GLN A 17 0.21 -6.93 -27.22
N LEU A 18 -0.54 -6.33 -26.30
CA LEU A 18 -1.07 -6.97 -25.11
C LEU A 18 -2.30 -7.86 -25.41
N PRO A 19 -2.59 -8.84 -24.55
CA PRO A 19 -3.76 -9.71 -24.68
C PRO A 19 -5.12 -8.99 -24.72
N ASN A 20 -5.17 -7.76 -24.17
CA ASN A 20 -6.36 -6.88 -24.18
C ASN A 20 -6.48 -6.04 -25.46
N GLY A 21 -5.58 -6.21 -26.44
CA GLY A 21 -5.57 -5.50 -27.71
C GLY A 21 -4.81 -4.17 -27.71
N GLY A 22 -4.38 -3.66 -26.55
CA GLY A 22 -3.51 -2.49 -26.46
C GLY A 22 -2.13 -2.75 -27.06
N ALA A 23 -1.49 -1.71 -27.59
CA ALA A 23 -0.15 -1.83 -28.17
C ALA A 23 0.76 -0.72 -27.66
N LYS A 24 1.95 -1.09 -27.18
CA LYS A 24 3.03 -0.13 -26.89
C LYS A 24 4.04 -0.15 -28.00
N ARG A 25 4.61 1.01 -28.33
CA ARG A 25 5.67 1.11 -29.35
C ARG A 25 6.90 1.78 -28.79
N TYR A 26 8.06 1.35 -29.26
CA TYR A 26 9.35 1.84 -28.78
C TYR A 26 10.23 2.25 -29.95
N ARG A 27 10.99 3.33 -29.76
CA ARG A 27 11.99 3.81 -30.71
C ARG A 27 13.33 3.93 -30.02
N TYR A 28 14.38 3.58 -30.74
CA TYR A 28 15.76 3.59 -30.24
C TYR A 28 16.64 4.42 -31.16
N ASP A 29 17.72 4.98 -30.60
CA ASP A 29 18.81 5.53 -31.41
C ASP A 29 19.78 4.42 -31.87
N ASP A 30 20.82 4.82 -32.61
CA ASP A 30 21.81 3.88 -33.14
C ASP A 30 22.66 3.19 -32.07
N LEU A 31 22.73 3.77 -30.86
CA LEU A 31 23.38 3.17 -29.70
C LEU A 31 22.44 2.24 -28.92
N GLY A 32 21.20 2.07 -29.41
CA GLY A 32 20.18 1.23 -28.80
C GLY A 32 19.54 1.78 -27.54
N ARG A 33 19.65 3.10 -27.32
CA ARG A 33 18.99 3.78 -26.20
C ARG A 33 17.59 4.18 -26.64
N GLN A 34 16.60 3.96 -25.79
CA GLN A 34 15.21 4.29 -26.10
C GLN A 34 15.05 5.82 -26.19
N ILE A 35 14.61 6.35 -27.33
CA ILE A 35 14.39 7.79 -27.56
C ILE A 35 12.92 8.17 -27.53
N ALA A 36 12.02 7.20 -27.73
CA ALA A 36 10.59 7.42 -27.57
C ALA A 36 9.87 6.13 -27.15
N ARG A 37 8.77 6.30 -26.41
CA ARG A 37 7.83 5.25 -26.07
C ARG A 37 6.40 5.79 -26.25
N GLU A 38 5.61 5.06 -27.00
CA GLU A 38 4.16 5.22 -27.12
C GLU A 38 3.50 4.16 -26.24
N ASP A 39 2.59 4.54 -25.35
CA ASP A 39 1.80 3.61 -24.54
C ASP A 39 0.52 3.12 -25.26
N GLU A 40 -0.27 2.27 -24.59
CA GLU A 40 -1.45 1.64 -25.19
C GLU A 40 -2.59 2.62 -25.55
N GLN A 41 -2.52 3.88 -25.12
CA GLN A 41 -3.49 4.93 -25.48
C GLN A 41 -2.92 5.94 -26.49
N GLY A 42 -1.66 5.77 -26.93
CA GLY A 42 -0.98 6.69 -27.85
C GLY A 42 -0.18 7.81 -27.19
N GLY A 43 -0.06 7.82 -25.85
CA GLY A 43 0.73 8.80 -25.11
C GLY A 43 2.22 8.67 -25.45
N LEU A 44 2.82 9.72 -26.00
CA LEU A 44 4.21 9.72 -26.45
C LEU A 44 5.15 10.31 -25.39
N THR A 45 5.98 9.47 -24.79
CA THR A 45 7.09 9.90 -23.93
C THR A 45 8.40 9.93 -24.71
N GLY A 46 9.06 11.08 -24.75
CA GLY A 46 10.38 11.27 -25.36
C GLY A 46 11.52 11.20 -24.34
N TYR A 47 12.67 10.69 -24.76
CA TYR A 47 13.88 10.57 -23.92
C TYR A 47 15.08 11.16 -24.66
N GLN A 48 15.85 11.99 -23.96
CA GLN A 48 17.08 12.58 -24.49
C GLN A 48 18.28 12.16 -23.65
N TRP A 49 19.34 11.77 -24.34
CA TRP A 49 20.56 11.21 -23.75
C TRP A 49 21.75 12.10 -24.08
N ASP A 50 22.71 12.19 -23.16
CA ASP A 50 24.00 12.81 -23.47
C ASP A 50 24.91 11.86 -24.29
N SER A 51 26.11 12.34 -24.65
CA SER A 51 27.08 11.57 -25.44
C SER A 51 27.59 10.31 -24.76
N VAL A 52 27.47 10.21 -23.43
CA VAL A 52 27.92 9.06 -22.63
C VAL A 52 26.77 8.15 -22.18
N GLY A 53 25.54 8.37 -22.68
CA GLY A 53 24.41 7.47 -22.45
C GLY A 53 23.60 7.74 -21.18
N ARG A 54 23.73 8.91 -20.56
CA ARG A 54 22.93 9.31 -19.38
C ARG A 54 21.70 10.09 -19.82
N LEU A 55 20.57 9.85 -19.14
CA LEU A 55 19.28 10.48 -19.46
C LEU A 55 19.26 11.93 -18.96
N ILE A 56 19.24 12.91 -19.85
CA ILE A 56 19.27 14.33 -19.46
C ILE A 56 17.88 14.98 -19.48
N ARG A 57 16.94 14.44 -20.24
CA ARG A 57 15.58 14.99 -20.34
C ARG A 57 14.54 13.92 -20.67
N ILE A 58 13.38 14.03 -20.05
CA ILE A 58 12.15 13.30 -20.37
C ILE A 58 11.13 14.33 -20.84
N VAL A 59 10.44 14.05 -21.93
CA VAL A 59 9.29 14.82 -22.42
C VAL A 59 8.05 13.95 -22.25
N LEU A 60 7.10 14.35 -21.40
CA LEU A 60 5.86 13.64 -21.15
C LEU A 60 4.86 13.85 -22.31
N PRO A 61 3.81 13.03 -22.45
CA PRO A 61 2.81 13.16 -23.52
C PRO A 61 2.19 14.56 -23.67
N GLY A 62 2.07 15.33 -22.58
CA GLY A 62 1.60 16.73 -22.59
C GLY A 62 2.69 17.80 -22.85
N GLY A 63 3.89 17.41 -23.28
CA GLY A 63 5.01 18.32 -23.57
C GLY A 63 5.75 18.88 -22.34
N ALA A 64 5.25 18.63 -21.12
CA ALA A 64 5.98 18.92 -19.89
C ALA A 64 7.29 18.12 -19.82
N THR A 65 8.33 18.70 -19.21
CA THR A 65 9.65 18.09 -19.23
C THR A 65 10.28 17.99 -17.87
N ARG A 66 11.00 16.89 -17.64
CA ARG A 66 11.84 16.65 -16.47
C ARG A 66 13.29 16.55 -16.92
N GLU A 67 14.19 17.23 -16.20
CA GLU A 67 15.60 17.33 -16.60
C GLU A 67 16.54 16.88 -15.47
N TYR A 68 17.70 16.34 -15.87
CA TYR A 68 18.70 15.82 -14.96
C TYR A 68 20.10 16.35 -15.32
N SER A 69 20.86 16.71 -14.29
CA SER A 69 22.30 16.99 -14.39
C SER A 69 23.08 15.96 -13.61
N TYR A 70 24.33 15.72 -14.00
CA TYR A 70 25.17 14.68 -13.45
C TYR A 70 26.57 15.20 -13.08
N ASN A 71 27.17 14.62 -12.05
CA ASN A 71 28.60 14.76 -11.80
C ASN A 71 29.43 13.89 -12.78
N PRO A 72 30.78 14.00 -12.78
CA PRO A 72 31.65 13.18 -13.63
C PRO A 72 31.50 11.66 -13.42
N TYR A 73 31.02 11.23 -12.24
CA TYR A 73 30.78 9.81 -11.91
C TYR A 73 29.40 9.30 -12.35
N GLY A 74 28.63 10.11 -13.08
CA GLY A 74 27.30 9.72 -13.57
C GLY A 74 26.21 9.69 -12.50
N LYS A 75 26.41 10.37 -11.37
CA LYS A 75 25.40 10.51 -10.31
C LYS A 75 24.63 11.82 -10.49
N ILE A 76 23.32 11.78 -10.23
CA ILE A 76 22.41 12.93 -10.42
C ILE A 76 22.77 14.02 -9.41
N THR A 77 23.11 15.22 -9.86
CA THR A 77 23.36 16.39 -8.99
C THR A 77 22.19 17.35 -8.94
N THR A 78 21.35 17.36 -9.98
CA THR A 78 20.18 18.22 -10.07
C THR A 78 19.06 17.47 -10.76
N GLU A 79 17.86 17.57 -10.20
CA GLU A 79 16.61 17.18 -10.83
C GLU A 79 15.73 18.43 -10.95
N ARG A 80 15.27 18.73 -12.16
CA ARG A 80 14.26 19.77 -12.41
C ARG A 80 12.96 19.10 -12.80
N ASP A 81 11.91 19.34 -12.02
CA ASP A 81 10.58 18.79 -12.27
C ASP A 81 9.84 19.51 -13.39
N GLU A 82 8.62 19.04 -13.67
CA GLU A 82 7.75 19.52 -14.74
C GLU A 82 7.23 20.96 -14.55
N LEU A 83 7.32 21.49 -13.32
CA LEU A 83 7.00 22.88 -12.96
C LEU A 83 8.24 23.78 -12.93
N GLY A 84 9.43 23.20 -13.10
CA GLY A 84 10.70 23.91 -13.06
C GLY A 84 11.33 24.00 -11.68
N HIS A 85 10.74 23.36 -10.66
CA HIS A 85 11.32 23.27 -9.33
C HIS A 85 12.58 22.41 -9.35
N VAL A 86 13.57 22.80 -8.56
CA VAL A 86 14.91 22.22 -8.61
C VAL A 86 15.25 21.57 -7.28
N THR A 87 15.46 20.25 -7.30
CA THR A 87 16.08 19.52 -6.19
C THR A 87 17.55 19.27 -6.51
N ARG A 88 18.44 19.52 -5.55
CA ARG A 88 19.89 19.29 -5.72
C ARG A 88 20.39 18.23 -4.76
N TYR A 89 21.38 17.48 -5.23
CA TYR A 89 22.00 16.40 -4.48
C TYR A 89 23.51 16.62 -4.44
N GLU A 90 24.05 16.59 -3.24
CA GLU A 90 25.48 16.60 -2.98
C GLU A 90 25.89 15.22 -2.46
N TYR A 91 27.13 14.85 -2.76
CA TYR A 91 27.68 13.55 -2.46
C TYR A 91 28.83 13.70 -1.48
N ALA A 92 28.99 12.73 -0.58
CA ALA A 92 30.13 12.72 0.33
C ALA A 92 31.45 12.57 -0.47
N ASP A 93 32.50 13.23 -0.01
CA ASP A 93 33.77 13.29 -0.75
C ASP A 93 34.37 11.89 -0.99
N GLY A 94 34.64 11.58 -2.26
CA GLY A 94 35.15 10.27 -2.67
C GLY A 94 34.13 9.12 -2.54
N LEU A 95 32.91 9.41 -2.06
CA LEU A 95 31.84 8.44 -1.87
C LEU A 95 30.70 8.72 -2.84
N HIS A 96 30.17 7.68 -3.50
CA HIS A 96 29.02 7.82 -4.40
C HIS A 96 27.68 7.83 -3.66
N LEU A 97 27.68 8.38 -2.44
CA LEU A 97 26.57 8.40 -1.49
C LEU A 97 26.12 9.84 -1.25
N ILE A 98 24.81 10.07 -1.22
CA ILE A 98 24.23 11.41 -1.03
C ILE A 98 24.53 11.87 0.40
N SER A 99 25.21 13.00 0.56
CA SER A 99 25.47 13.65 1.85
C SER A 99 24.44 14.73 2.17
N ARG A 100 23.87 15.38 1.15
CA ARG A 100 22.87 16.43 1.32
C ARG A 100 21.88 16.46 0.17
N ARG A 101 20.60 16.60 0.49
CA ARG A 101 19.51 16.90 -0.45
C ARG A 101 19.00 18.31 -0.16
N LEU A 102 19.06 19.20 -1.15
CA LEU A 102 18.42 20.52 -1.10
C LEU A 102 17.10 20.45 -1.85
N ASN A 103 16.01 20.67 -1.12
CA ASN A 103 14.65 20.66 -1.65
C ASN A 103 14.35 21.96 -2.42
N ALA A 104 13.27 21.96 -3.20
CA ALA A 104 12.92 23.09 -4.06
C ALA A 104 12.48 24.36 -3.31
N ASP A 105 12.02 24.23 -2.07
CA ASP A 105 11.66 25.34 -1.19
C ASP A 105 12.88 25.92 -0.43
N GLY A 106 14.07 25.36 -0.64
CA GLY A 106 15.32 25.75 0.02
C GLY A 106 15.61 25.00 1.32
N SER A 107 14.69 24.18 1.82
CA SER A 107 14.96 23.28 2.95
C SER A 107 15.95 22.17 2.56
N GLN A 108 16.58 21.52 3.54
CA GLN A 108 17.60 20.51 3.27
C GLN A 108 17.53 19.33 4.23
N VAL A 109 18.01 18.18 3.77
CA VAL A 109 18.21 16.97 4.59
C VAL A 109 19.65 16.53 4.43
N ASN A 110 20.34 16.27 5.55
CA ASN A 110 21.72 15.77 5.54
C ASN A 110 21.77 14.29 5.93
N TYR A 111 22.74 13.58 5.37
CA TYR A 111 22.96 12.14 5.60
C TYR A 111 24.43 11.90 5.97
N ARG A 112 24.67 11.02 6.94
CA ARG A 112 26.03 10.60 7.34
C ARG A 112 26.21 9.09 7.24
N TYR A 113 27.46 8.66 7.02
CA TYR A 113 27.83 7.26 6.78
C TYR A 113 29.07 6.89 7.58
N ASP A 114 28.99 7.05 8.90
CA ASP A 114 30.15 7.00 9.80
C ASP A 114 30.48 5.56 10.23
N ASN A 115 30.62 4.65 9.25
CA ASN A 115 31.07 3.28 9.49
C ASN A 115 31.82 2.71 8.29
N ALA A 116 32.64 1.68 8.54
CA ALA A 116 33.48 1.03 7.52
C ALA A 116 32.71 0.38 6.37
N ARG A 117 31.39 0.15 6.52
CA ARG A 117 30.52 -0.42 5.49
C ARG A 117 29.74 0.65 4.71
N LEU A 118 29.93 1.93 5.03
CA LEU A 118 29.24 3.06 4.44
C LEU A 118 27.70 2.96 4.52
N LEU A 119 27.20 2.35 5.60
CA LEU A 119 25.76 2.33 5.90
C LEU A 119 25.32 3.70 6.45
N LEU A 120 24.06 4.08 6.23
CA LEU A 120 23.51 5.34 6.74
C LEU A 120 23.47 5.32 8.27
N THR A 121 24.17 6.24 8.95
CA THR A 121 24.24 6.31 10.43
C THR A 121 23.43 7.46 11.01
N GLU A 122 23.24 8.54 10.25
CA GLU A 122 22.55 9.74 10.73
C GLU A 122 21.74 10.38 9.61
N ILE A 123 20.53 10.84 9.95
CA ILE A 123 19.73 11.75 9.13
C ILE A 123 19.47 13.00 9.94
N GLU A 124 19.84 14.16 9.42
CA GLU A 124 19.46 15.46 9.95
C GLU A 124 18.33 16.02 9.08
N ASN A 125 17.14 16.22 9.66
CA ASN A 125 15.99 16.71 8.91
C ASN A 125 16.04 18.23 8.67
N GLU A 126 15.00 18.76 8.03
CA GLU A 126 14.90 20.15 7.62
C GLU A 126 14.91 21.19 8.76
N VAL A 127 14.76 20.75 10.02
CA VAL A 127 14.79 21.60 11.21
C VAL A 127 15.98 21.30 12.14
N GLY A 128 16.90 20.43 11.73
CA GLY A 128 18.10 20.08 12.51
C GLY A 128 17.90 18.97 13.53
N GLU A 129 16.74 18.29 13.54
CA GLU A 129 16.54 17.11 14.39
C GLU A 129 17.27 15.92 13.78
N ILE A 130 17.73 15.00 14.62
CA ILE A 130 18.64 13.92 14.24
C ILE A 130 18.00 12.56 14.49
N TYR A 131 17.95 11.74 13.43
CA TYR A 131 17.68 10.31 13.50
C TYR A 131 19.01 9.54 13.47
N ARG A 132 19.19 8.53 14.33
CA ARG A 132 20.43 7.73 14.40
C ARG A 132 20.18 6.25 14.15
N LEU A 133 21.16 5.61 13.50
CA LEU A 133 21.15 4.20 13.15
C LEU A 133 22.48 3.57 13.57
N ASP A 134 22.39 2.57 14.43
CA ASP A 134 23.52 1.76 14.88
C ASP A 134 23.40 0.35 14.32
N TYR A 135 24.54 -0.23 13.93
CA TYR A 135 24.59 -1.52 13.26
C TYR A 135 25.39 -2.55 14.04
N HIS A 136 25.00 -3.80 13.90
CA HIS A 136 25.87 -4.93 14.20
C HIS A 136 27.00 -5.03 13.16
N PRO A 137 28.11 -5.70 13.47
CA PRO A 137 29.19 -5.93 12.51
C PRO A 137 28.74 -6.65 11.24
N ASN A 138 27.61 -7.37 11.24
CA ASN A 138 27.03 -8.03 10.07
C ASN A 138 26.14 -7.11 9.21
N GLY A 139 25.93 -5.85 9.61
CA GLY A 139 25.19 -4.84 8.86
C GLY A 139 23.68 -4.80 9.14
N LEU A 140 23.19 -5.65 10.05
CA LEU A 140 21.82 -5.54 10.55
C LEU A 140 21.73 -4.36 11.53
N ILE A 141 20.60 -3.65 11.51
CA ILE A 141 20.33 -2.54 12.42
C ILE A 141 20.24 -3.11 13.83
N ARG A 142 21.18 -2.73 14.69
CA ARG A 142 21.19 -3.07 16.11
C ARG A 142 20.21 -2.18 16.87
N GLN A 143 20.14 -0.91 16.49
CA GLN A 143 19.34 0.08 17.18
C GLN A 143 19.09 1.28 16.28
N GLU A 144 17.95 1.93 16.50
CA GLU A 144 17.60 3.22 15.93
C GLU A 144 17.11 4.19 17.01
N ILE A 145 17.33 5.49 16.77
CA ILE A 145 16.81 6.59 17.59
C ILE A 145 16.07 7.56 16.67
N GLY A 146 14.77 7.73 16.90
CA GLY A 146 13.88 8.60 16.14
C GLY A 146 14.17 10.10 16.32
N PHE A 147 13.58 10.93 15.47
CA PHE A 147 13.64 12.40 15.60
C PHE A 147 13.03 12.91 16.91
N ASP A 148 12.14 12.13 17.50
CA ASP A 148 11.52 12.39 18.80
C ASP A 148 12.31 11.83 19.98
N GLY A 149 13.48 11.23 19.74
CA GLY A 149 14.35 10.64 20.75
C GLY A 149 14.00 9.20 21.11
N GLN A 150 12.90 8.63 20.58
CA GLN A 150 12.52 7.26 20.89
C GLN A 150 13.55 6.26 20.36
N ARG A 151 13.92 5.30 21.20
CA ARG A 151 14.93 4.30 20.86
C ARG A 151 14.29 2.93 20.67
N THR A 152 14.60 2.28 19.55
CA THR A 152 14.23 0.87 19.31
C THR A 152 15.49 0.04 19.10
N ALA A 153 15.61 -1.10 19.76
CA ALA A 153 16.75 -2.01 19.66
C ALA A 153 16.30 -3.39 19.15
N TYR A 154 17.20 -4.07 18.44
CA TYR A 154 16.91 -5.33 17.77
C TYR A 154 18.02 -6.36 18.06
N ILE A 155 17.62 -7.61 18.30
CA ILE A 155 18.51 -8.75 18.43
C ILE A 155 18.11 -9.79 17.37
N TYR A 156 19.11 -10.36 16.72
CA TYR A 156 18.94 -11.33 15.66
C TYR A 156 19.61 -12.65 16.00
N ASP A 157 19.05 -13.73 15.47
CA ASP A 157 19.73 -15.02 15.44
C ASP A 157 20.92 -15.03 14.45
N LEU A 158 21.66 -16.14 14.42
CA LEU A 158 22.80 -16.31 13.51
C LEU A 158 22.42 -16.33 12.02
N ASN A 159 21.14 -16.58 11.70
CA ASN A 159 20.60 -16.56 10.34
C ASN A 159 20.09 -15.17 9.93
N GLY A 160 20.20 -14.17 10.82
CA GLY A 160 19.74 -12.80 10.59
C GLY A 160 18.24 -12.62 10.73
N ASN A 161 17.53 -13.56 11.36
CA ASN A 161 16.12 -13.38 11.69
C ASN A 161 15.98 -12.61 13.00
N LEU A 162 14.99 -11.72 13.07
CA LEU A 162 14.66 -10.99 14.29
C LEU A 162 14.21 -11.99 15.38
N GLN A 163 14.86 -11.89 16.54
CA GLN A 163 14.61 -12.70 17.74
C GLN A 163 13.99 -11.86 18.86
N GLU A 164 14.42 -10.60 19.02
CA GLU A 164 13.89 -9.68 20.02
C GLU A 164 13.83 -8.26 19.46
N LYS A 165 12.73 -7.56 19.75
CA LYS A 165 12.55 -6.11 19.53
C LYS A 165 12.27 -5.46 20.88
N THR A 166 13.04 -4.43 21.21
CA THR A 166 12.90 -3.67 22.46
C THR A 166 12.68 -2.20 22.17
N GLU A 167 11.51 -1.70 22.53
CA GLU A 167 11.11 -0.30 22.38
C GLU A 167 11.29 0.41 23.73
N HIS A 168 12.03 1.52 23.75
CA HIS A 168 12.33 2.27 24.96
C HIS A 168 11.52 3.56 24.99
N GLY A 169 10.72 3.73 26.03
CA GLY A 169 9.94 4.95 26.25
C GLY A 169 10.77 6.07 26.89
N ASP A 170 10.38 7.32 26.65
CA ASP A 170 11.06 8.53 27.16
C ASP A 170 11.13 8.61 28.70
N ASN A 171 10.29 7.84 29.40
CA ASN A 171 10.27 7.71 30.86
C ASN A 171 11.13 6.53 31.40
N GLY A 172 11.85 5.83 30.53
CA GLY A 172 12.67 4.65 30.88
C GLY A 172 11.92 3.31 30.86
N SER A 173 10.62 3.29 30.57
CA SER A 173 9.87 2.05 30.36
C SER A 173 10.34 1.30 29.10
N GLN A 174 10.09 -0.01 29.05
CA GLN A 174 10.50 -0.87 27.96
C GLN A 174 9.36 -1.81 27.54
N LEU A 175 9.18 -1.96 26.24
CA LEU A 175 8.30 -2.97 25.64
C LEU A 175 9.17 -3.95 24.88
N VAL A 176 9.20 -5.20 25.32
CA VAL A 176 10.02 -6.27 24.73
C VAL A 176 9.10 -7.25 24.03
N THR A 177 9.33 -7.47 22.73
CA THR A 177 8.65 -8.48 21.93
C THR A 177 9.65 -9.54 21.49
N CYS A 178 9.35 -10.81 21.76
CA CYS A 178 10.22 -11.94 21.40
C CYS A 178 9.60 -12.77 20.27
N TYR A 179 10.46 -13.30 19.40
CA TYR A 179 10.08 -14.05 18.21
C TYR A 179 10.79 -15.40 18.19
N GLU A 180 10.01 -16.47 18.09
CA GLU A 180 10.52 -17.83 17.95
C GLU A 180 10.24 -18.34 16.55
N ARG A 181 11.22 -19.04 15.96
CA ARG A 181 11.16 -19.52 14.58
C ARG A 181 11.49 -20.99 14.49
N ASP A 182 10.91 -21.64 13.50
CA ASP A 182 11.30 -23.00 13.14
C ASP A 182 12.62 -23.03 12.35
N HIS A 183 13.09 -24.24 12.04
CA HIS A 183 14.32 -24.47 11.27
C HIS A 183 14.28 -23.89 9.84
N ALA A 184 13.08 -23.59 9.31
CA ALA A 184 12.88 -22.94 8.01
C ALA A 184 12.78 -21.40 8.12
N GLY A 185 12.99 -20.84 9.32
CA GLY A 185 12.92 -19.41 9.60
C GLY A 185 11.49 -18.83 9.65
N ARG A 186 10.46 -19.69 9.67
CA ARG A 186 9.05 -19.25 9.79
C ARG A 186 8.76 -18.92 11.25
N LEU A 187 8.03 -17.83 11.49
CA LEU A 187 7.62 -17.40 12.84
C LEU A 187 6.63 -18.43 13.39
N VAL A 188 6.94 -19.09 14.50
CA VAL A 188 6.03 -20.07 15.14
C VAL A 188 5.40 -19.54 16.42
N ARG A 189 6.05 -18.59 17.09
CA ARG A 189 5.53 -17.92 18.28
C ARG A 189 6.02 -16.48 18.38
N LYS A 190 5.14 -15.58 18.79
CA LYS A 190 5.45 -14.19 19.14
C LYS A 190 4.98 -13.94 20.58
N THR A 191 5.89 -13.54 21.46
CA THR A 191 5.56 -13.16 22.84
C THR A 191 5.56 -11.64 22.95
N LEU A 192 4.43 -11.08 23.37
CA LEU A 192 4.19 -9.64 23.50
C LEU A 192 4.70 -9.11 24.86
N PRO A 193 4.87 -7.78 25.00
CA PRO A 193 5.38 -7.18 26.25
C PRO A 193 4.50 -7.43 27.48
N ASP A 194 3.21 -7.68 27.30
CA ASP A 194 2.27 -8.01 28.37
C ASP A 194 2.26 -9.51 28.74
N GLY A 195 3.07 -10.32 28.08
CA GLY A 195 3.18 -11.77 28.28
C GLY A 195 2.23 -12.60 27.43
N ASN A 196 1.34 -11.97 26.64
CA ASN A 196 0.48 -12.69 25.72
C ASN A 196 1.31 -13.34 24.60
N MET A 197 0.90 -14.53 24.17
CA MET A 197 1.58 -15.30 23.14
C MET A 197 0.69 -15.45 21.93
N VAL A 198 1.26 -15.29 20.74
CA VAL A 198 0.62 -15.56 19.46
C VAL A 198 1.34 -16.73 18.80
N ASP A 199 0.64 -17.82 18.59
CA ASP A 199 1.14 -19.05 17.97
C ASP A 199 0.75 -19.14 16.50
N TYR A 200 1.68 -19.61 15.67
CA TYR A 200 1.51 -19.73 14.22
C TYR A 200 1.78 -21.18 13.80
N ALA A 201 0.85 -21.75 13.03
CA ALA A 201 0.99 -23.09 12.47
C ALA A 201 1.07 -23.04 10.95
N TYR A 202 1.87 -23.94 10.37
CA TYR A 202 2.06 -24.06 8.92
C TYR A 202 1.86 -25.49 8.45
N ASP A 203 1.46 -25.63 7.20
CA ASP A 203 1.51 -26.94 6.52
C ASP A 203 2.94 -27.29 6.07
N ARG A 204 3.05 -28.46 5.43
CA ARG A 204 4.32 -28.96 4.87
C ARG A 204 4.81 -28.14 3.68
N GLN A 205 3.94 -27.43 2.97
CA GLN A 205 4.28 -26.56 1.85
C GLN A 205 4.69 -25.15 2.31
N GLY A 206 4.50 -24.84 3.59
CA GLY A 206 4.82 -23.56 4.20
C GLY A 206 3.70 -22.53 4.14
N ASN A 207 2.48 -22.94 3.81
CA ASN A 207 1.31 -22.08 3.93
C ASN A 207 0.90 -21.96 5.40
N LEU A 208 0.48 -20.76 5.80
CA LEU A 208 0.01 -20.49 7.16
C LEU A 208 -1.36 -21.12 7.36
N LEU A 209 -1.48 -22.06 8.29
CA LEU A 209 -2.73 -22.77 8.59
C LEU A 209 -3.54 -22.09 9.69
N SER A 210 -2.89 -21.58 10.73
CA SER A 210 -3.58 -20.90 11.82
C SER A 210 -2.71 -19.86 12.52
N VAL A 211 -3.38 -18.88 13.12
CA VAL A 211 -2.80 -17.92 14.07
C VAL A 211 -3.72 -17.82 15.27
N ASP A 212 -3.17 -18.00 16.47
CA ASP A 212 -3.95 -18.05 17.70
C ASP A 212 -3.26 -17.26 18.81
N ASP A 213 -3.95 -16.29 19.40
CA ASP A 213 -3.52 -15.53 20.58
C ASP A 213 -4.24 -15.98 21.87
N GLY A 214 -4.96 -17.10 21.81
CA GLY A 214 -5.79 -17.62 22.88
C GLY A 214 -7.13 -16.90 23.04
N HIS A 215 -7.43 -15.90 22.20
CA HIS A 215 -8.66 -15.10 22.25
C HIS A 215 -9.42 -15.11 20.92
N TRP A 216 -8.71 -15.01 19.79
CA TRP A 216 -9.29 -14.95 18.46
C TRP A 216 -8.44 -15.75 17.44
N ALA A 217 -8.76 -17.02 17.30
CA ALA A 217 -8.10 -17.89 16.34
C ALA A 217 -8.51 -17.57 14.90
N LEU A 218 -7.51 -17.52 14.02
CA LEU A 218 -7.64 -17.43 12.57
C LEU A 218 -7.20 -18.76 11.97
N ALA A 219 -7.93 -19.26 10.97
CA ALA A 219 -7.52 -20.46 10.24
C ALA A 219 -7.70 -20.30 8.73
N TYR A 220 -6.86 -21.01 7.97
CA TYR A 220 -6.75 -20.88 6.53
C TYR A 220 -6.72 -22.25 5.85
N GLU A 221 -7.45 -22.38 4.76
CA GLU A 221 -7.45 -23.58 3.91
C GLU A 221 -6.86 -23.27 2.54
N TYR A 222 -6.18 -24.23 1.92
CA TYR A 222 -5.57 -24.08 0.60
C TYR A 222 -5.93 -25.26 -0.30
N ASP A 223 -5.97 -25.01 -1.60
CA ASP A 223 -6.00 -26.08 -2.59
C ASP A 223 -4.61 -26.67 -2.86
N ALA A 224 -4.56 -27.75 -3.67
CA ALA A 224 -3.32 -28.41 -4.05
C ALA A 224 -2.36 -27.53 -4.89
N GLN A 225 -2.80 -26.33 -5.31
CA GLN A 225 -1.97 -25.33 -5.99
C GLN A 225 -1.51 -24.21 -5.04
N ASN A 226 -1.65 -24.39 -3.73
CA ASN A 226 -1.34 -23.41 -2.68
C ASN A 226 -2.16 -22.11 -2.80
N ARG A 227 -3.37 -22.17 -3.35
CA ARG A 227 -4.28 -21.02 -3.42
C ARG A 227 -5.25 -21.08 -2.25
N LEU A 228 -5.48 -19.94 -1.62
CA LEU A 228 -6.34 -19.81 -0.44
C LEU A 228 -7.80 -20.15 -0.80
N THR A 229 -8.39 -21.18 -0.21
CA THR A 229 -9.78 -21.59 -0.46
C THR A 229 -10.75 -21.16 0.64
N ALA A 230 -10.25 -20.92 1.86
CA ALA A 230 -11.08 -20.39 2.94
C ALA A 230 -10.27 -19.58 3.97
N GLU A 231 -10.94 -18.59 4.57
CA GLU A 231 -10.50 -17.89 5.78
C GLU A 231 -11.56 -18.03 6.86
N HIS A 232 -11.17 -18.54 8.03
CA HIS A 232 -12.03 -18.69 9.19
C HIS A 232 -11.63 -17.65 10.24
N GLN A 233 -12.61 -16.89 10.73
CA GLN A 233 -12.40 -15.92 11.80
C GLN A 233 -13.72 -15.65 12.51
N GLY A 234 -13.69 -15.55 13.84
CA GLY A 234 -14.86 -15.22 14.65
C GLY A 234 -16.10 -16.01 14.28
N TRP A 235 -17.13 -15.28 13.87
CA TRP A 235 -18.48 -15.80 13.59
C TRP A 235 -18.67 -16.32 12.16
N GLY A 236 -17.65 -16.36 11.30
CA GLY A 236 -17.87 -16.64 9.88
C GLY A 236 -16.69 -17.24 9.11
N THR A 237 -16.94 -17.52 7.84
CA THR A 237 -15.93 -18.07 6.91
C THR A 237 -16.08 -17.43 5.54
N LEU A 238 -14.98 -16.91 4.99
CA LEU A 238 -14.89 -16.58 3.57
C LEU A 238 -14.49 -17.82 2.79
N ARG A 239 -15.07 -18.01 1.61
CA ARG A 239 -14.66 -19.09 0.70
C ARG A 239 -14.38 -18.55 -0.68
N TYR A 240 -13.30 -19.06 -1.26
CA TYR A 240 -12.77 -18.64 -2.55
C TYR A 240 -12.91 -19.77 -3.57
N GLY A 241 -13.23 -19.40 -4.80
CA GLY A 241 -13.12 -20.25 -5.98
C GLY A 241 -12.38 -19.51 -7.08
N TYR A 242 -11.53 -20.22 -7.79
CA TYR A 242 -10.67 -19.67 -8.84
C TYR A 242 -10.98 -20.28 -10.19
N ASP A 243 -10.82 -19.49 -11.24
CA ASP A 243 -10.94 -20.00 -12.60
C ASP A 243 -9.70 -20.83 -13.03
N ALA A 244 -9.74 -21.33 -14.26
CA ALA A 244 -8.64 -22.12 -14.83
C ALA A 244 -7.34 -21.32 -15.02
N CYS A 245 -7.44 -19.99 -15.05
CA CYS A 245 -6.37 -19.02 -15.17
C CYS A 245 -6.00 -18.43 -13.80
N GLY A 246 -6.32 -19.11 -12.69
CA GLY A 246 -5.94 -18.70 -11.34
C GLY A 246 -6.66 -17.47 -10.78
N GLN A 247 -7.47 -16.76 -11.57
CA GLN A 247 -8.13 -15.52 -11.12
C GLN A 247 -9.26 -15.84 -10.14
N LEU A 248 -9.47 -14.97 -9.14
CA LEU A 248 -10.61 -15.09 -8.24
C LEU A 248 -11.90 -15.03 -9.06
N GLN A 249 -12.69 -16.10 -9.01
CA GLN A 249 -13.94 -16.21 -9.76
C GLN A 249 -15.15 -16.21 -8.84
N HIS A 250 -15.04 -16.85 -7.68
CA HIS A 250 -16.14 -16.99 -6.73
C HIS A 250 -15.70 -16.54 -5.34
N LEU A 251 -16.54 -15.72 -4.69
CA LEU A 251 -16.38 -15.37 -3.28
C LEU A 251 -17.70 -15.58 -2.55
N ARG A 252 -17.68 -16.39 -1.50
CA ARG A 252 -18.81 -16.56 -0.59
C ARG A 252 -18.52 -15.81 0.70
N LEU A 253 -19.37 -14.84 1.01
CA LEU A 253 -19.30 -14.02 2.21
C LEU A 253 -19.79 -14.80 3.45
N PRO A 254 -19.44 -14.32 4.67
CA PRO A 254 -19.83 -14.97 5.92
C PRO A 254 -21.34 -15.15 6.11
N ASP A 255 -22.14 -14.24 5.58
CA ASP A 255 -23.60 -14.26 5.61
C ASP A 255 -24.21 -15.09 4.47
N ASN A 256 -23.38 -15.82 3.71
CA ASN A 256 -23.76 -16.66 2.57
C ASN A 256 -24.11 -15.91 1.27
N ASN A 257 -23.96 -14.59 1.20
CA ASN A 257 -23.96 -13.88 -0.08
C ASN A 257 -22.86 -14.42 -1.01
N ARG A 258 -23.16 -14.51 -2.31
CA ARG A 258 -22.27 -15.11 -3.31
C ARG A 258 -21.94 -14.09 -4.39
N LEU A 259 -20.64 -13.85 -4.58
CA LEU A 259 -20.12 -13.00 -5.62
C LEU A 259 -19.47 -13.84 -6.71
N VAL A 260 -19.70 -13.45 -7.97
CA VAL A 260 -19.01 -14.02 -9.13
C VAL A 260 -18.30 -12.90 -9.87
N PHE A 261 -16.99 -13.04 -10.05
CA PHE A 261 -16.15 -12.11 -10.80
C PHE A 261 -15.87 -12.72 -12.18
N ASN A 262 -16.49 -12.16 -13.21
CA ASN A 262 -16.27 -12.59 -14.58
C ASN A 262 -15.25 -11.69 -15.24
N HIS A 263 -14.24 -12.28 -15.87
CA HIS A 263 -13.16 -11.56 -16.54
C HIS A 263 -13.26 -11.67 -18.06
N ALA A 264 -13.05 -10.56 -18.76
CA ALA A 264 -12.95 -10.51 -20.21
C ALA A 264 -11.54 -10.95 -20.69
N LYS A 265 -11.36 -10.99 -22.01
CA LYS A 265 -10.04 -11.24 -22.62
C LYS A 265 -9.02 -10.24 -22.08
N GLY A 266 -7.87 -10.77 -21.65
CA GLY A 266 -6.80 -9.97 -21.05
C GLY A 266 -6.89 -9.82 -19.54
N GLY A 267 -7.86 -10.48 -18.88
CA GLY A 267 -7.96 -10.54 -17.43
C GLY A 267 -8.65 -9.34 -16.78
N HIS A 268 -9.20 -8.42 -17.58
CA HIS A 268 -9.96 -7.27 -17.10
C HIS A 268 -11.31 -7.71 -16.55
N LEU A 269 -11.74 -7.11 -15.44
CA LEU A 269 -13.06 -7.36 -14.89
C LEU A 269 -14.13 -6.95 -15.91
N ALA A 270 -15.11 -7.83 -16.15
CA ALA A 270 -16.21 -7.60 -17.08
C ALA A 270 -17.52 -7.41 -16.32
N THR A 271 -17.82 -8.29 -15.38
CA THR A 271 -18.98 -8.15 -14.48
C THR A 271 -18.67 -8.66 -13.08
N VAL A 272 -19.36 -8.09 -12.11
CA VAL A 272 -19.52 -8.67 -10.77
C VAL A 272 -20.99 -9.04 -10.63
N GLU A 273 -21.28 -10.28 -10.26
CA GLU A 273 -22.62 -10.75 -9.96
C GLU A 273 -22.80 -10.93 -8.44
N LEU A 274 -23.98 -10.63 -7.93
CA LEU A 274 -24.40 -10.90 -6.55
C LEU A 274 -25.60 -11.86 -6.59
N ASN A 275 -25.44 -13.04 -6.00
CA ASN A 275 -26.48 -14.07 -5.90
C ASN A 275 -27.13 -14.47 -7.24
N GLY A 276 -26.38 -14.35 -8.34
CA GLY A 276 -26.83 -14.69 -9.70
C GLY A 276 -27.32 -13.50 -10.53
N GLU A 277 -27.45 -12.32 -9.94
CA GLU A 277 -27.84 -11.09 -10.65
C GLU A 277 -26.62 -10.19 -10.87
N THR A 278 -26.58 -9.43 -11.97
CA THR A 278 -25.46 -8.52 -12.24
C THR A 278 -25.48 -7.35 -11.25
N LEU A 279 -24.42 -7.22 -10.45
CA LEU A 279 -24.20 -6.10 -9.54
C LEU A 279 -23.55 -4.92 -10.27
N THR A 280 -22.48 -5.18 -11.03
CA THR A 280 -21.80 -4.18 -11.86
C THR A 280 -21.31 -4.77 -13.18
N SER A 281 -21.22 -3.94 -14.20
CA SER A 281 -20.55 -4.27 -15.47
C SER A 281 -19.51 -3.22 -15.83
N HIS A 282 -18.46 -3.64 -16.52
CA HIS A 282 -17.25 -2.84 -16.74
C HIS A 282 -16.79 -2.97 -18.19
N LEU A 283 -16.44 -1.84 -18.81
CA LEU A 283 -15.88 -1.81 -20.15
C LEU A 283 -14.50 -1.17 -20.12
N PHE A 284 -13.49 -1.99 -20.41
CA PHE A 284 -12.10 -1.56 -20.50
C PHE A 284 -11.68 -1.33 -21.94
N LYS A 285 -10.88 -0.27 -22.17
CA LYS A 285 -10.20 0.01 -23.43
C LYS A 285 -8.72 0.24 -23.15
N SER A 286 -7.85 -0.59 -23.74
CA SER A 286 -6.40 -0.51 -23.55
C SER A 286 -5.97 -0.49 -22.07
N GLY A 287 -6.69 -1.22 -21.20
CA GLY A 287 -6.35 -1.37 -19.78
C GLY A 287 -6.91 -0.31 -18.82
N GLN A 288 -7.59 0.71 -19.34
CA GLN A 288 -8.37 1.66 -18.53
C GLN A 288 -9.85 1.33 -18.61
N GLU A 289 -10.59 1.60 -17.56
CA GLU A 289 -12.05 1.49 -17.56
C GLU A 289 -12.66 2.76 -18.15
N HIS A 290 -13.43 2.66 -19.23
CA HIS A 290 -14.07 3.83 -19.86
C HIS A 290 -15.56 3.88 -19.58
N GLN A 291 -16.18 2.75 -19.22
CA GLN A 291 -17.56 2.72 -18.76
C GLN A 291 -17.77 1.73 -17.62
N ARG A 292 -18.66 2.08 -16.69
CA ARG A 292 -19.13 1.22 -15.62
C ARG A 292 -20.64 1.33 -15.48
N GLN A 293 -21.34 0.21 -15.43
CA GLN A 293 -22.76 0.19 -15.08
C GLN A 293 -22.95 -0.26 -13.64
N GLN A 294 -23.79 0.47 -12.90
CA GLN A 294 -24.15 0.22 -11.51
C GLN A 294 -25.65 0.46 -11.36
N GLY A 295 -26.43 -0.62 -11.30
CA GLY A 295 -27.89 -0.53 -11.44
C GLY A 295 -28.29 0.10 -12.79
N GLN A 296 -29.15 1.11 -12.75
CA GLN A 296 -29.57 1.88 -13.92
C GLN A 296 -28.59 3.00 -14.32
N LEU A 297 -27.56 3.28 -13.51
CA LEU A 297 -26.59 4.33 -13.78
C LEU A 297 -25.44 3.82 -14.65
N LEU A 298 -25.04 4.65 -15.61
CA LEU A 298 -23.89 4.42 -16.46
C LEU A 298 -22.87 5.54 -16.26
N SER A 299 -21.71 5.17 -15.75
CA SER A 299 -20.56 6.04 -15.54
C SER A 299 -19.65 5.98 -16.77
N HIS A 300 -19.24 7.14 -17.26
CA HIS A 300 -18.31 7.30 -18.38
C HIS A 300 -17.03 8.00 -17.87
N TYR A 301 -15.89 7.38 -18.11
CA TYR A 301 -14.58 7.89 -17.70
C TYR A 301 -13.78 8.34 -18.92
N HIS A 302 -13.26 9.55 -18.85
CA HIS A 302 -12.35 10.11 -19.85
C HIS A 302 -11.04 10.47 -19.18
N TYR A 303 -9.94 10.08 -19.80
CA TYR A 303 -8.59 10.29 -19.31
C TYR A 303 -7.85 11.32 -20.17
N ASP A 304 -6.89 12.02 -19.58
CA ASP A 304 -5.96 12.88 -20.32
C ASP A 304 -4.80 12.07 -20.94
N ASP A 305 -3.94 12.76 -21.68
CA ASP A 305 -2.78 12.14 -22.35
C ASP A 305 -1.75 11.53 -21.38
N GLN A 306 -1.87 11.79 -20.08
CA GLN A 306 -1.05 11.21 -19.01
C GLN A 306 -1.80 10.13 -18.22
N HIS A 307 -2.94 9.64 -18.72
CA HIS A 307 -3.76 8.58 -18.11
C HIS A 307 -4.42 8.96 -16.80
N ARG A 308 -4.57 10.26 -16.53
CA ARG A 308 -5.26 10.75 -15.33
C ARG A 308 -6.73 10.99 -15.65
N LEU A 309 -7.62 10.67 -14.72
CA LEU A 309 -9.04 10.89 -14.89
C LEU A 309 -9.30 12.38 -15.10
N HIS A 310 -9.81 12.77 -16.28
CA HIS A 310 -10.07 14.13 -16.68
C HIS A 310 -11.57 14.47 -16.60
N ALA A 311 -12.45 13.52 -16.93
CA ALA A 311 -13.87 13.68 -16.72
C ALA A 311 -14.54 12.37 -16.29
N HIS A 312 -15.52 12.49 -15.40
CA HIS A 312 -16.41 11.42 -15.00
C HIS A 312 -17.86 11.91 -15.14
N THR A 313 -18.62 11.30 -16.05
CA THR A 313 -20.02 11.66 -16.32
C THR A 313 -20.91 10.49 -15.94
N VAL A 314 -21.97 10.75 -15.18
CA VAL A 314 -22.95 9.74 -14.79
C VAL A 314 -24.28 10.02 -15.49
N THR A 315 -24.78 9.01 -16.18
CA THR A 315 -26.01 9.07 -16.97
C THR A 315 -27.01 8.01 -16.52
N GLN A 316 -28.28 8.26 -16.79
CA GLN A 316 -29.36 7.28 -16.66
C GLN A 316 -30.21 7.40 -17.91
N GLN A 317 -30.27 6.32 -18.71
CA GLN A 317 -30.85 6.37 -20.06
C GLN A 317 -30.17 7.47 -20.91
N GLU A 318 -30.92 8.42 -21.47
CA GLU A 318 -30.38 9.54 -22.26
C GLU A 318 -30.11 10.80 -21.40
N ASN A 319 -30.40 10.77 -20.10
CA ASN A 319 -30.26 11.94 -19.22
C ASN A 319 -28.89 11.97 -18.54
N HIS A 320 -28.19 13.10 -18.64
CA HIS A 320 -26.99 13.37 -17.84
C HIS A 320 -27.39 13.81 -16.44
N LEU A 321 -27.01 13.04 -15.42
CA LEU A 321 -27.36 13.34 -14.02
C LEU A 321 -26.37 14.32 -13.40
N TYR A 322 -25.07 14.02 -13.52
CA TYR A 322 -24.00 14.88 -13.05
C TYR A 322 -22.66 14.54 -13.71
N GLN A 323 -21.73 15.49 -13.61
CA GLN A 323 -20.40 15.37 -14.16
C GLN A 323 -19.35 15.97 -13.21
N ARG A 324 -18.17 15.36 -13.20
CA ARG A 324 -16.95 15.87 -12.58
C ARG A 324 -15.89 16.10 -13.64
N HIS A 325 -15.23 17.25 -13.57
CA HIS A 325 -14.09 17.58 -14.42
C HIS A 325 -12.86 17.86 -13.56
N TYR A 326 -11.73 17.31 -13.96
CA TYR A 326 -10.48 17.34 -13.21
C TYR A 326 -9.38 17.98 -14.07
N ASP A 327 -8.77 19.02 -13.53
CA ASP A 327 -7.62 19.68 -14.14
C ASP A 327 -6.39 19.50 -13.27
N TYR A 328 -5.27 19.17 -13.90
CA TYR A 328 -4.01 18.93 -13.22
C TYR A 328 -2.94 19.90 -13.69
N ASP A 329 -1.99 20.20 -12.81
CA ASP A 329 -0.77 20.86 -13.23
C ASP A 329 0.16 19.91 -14.03
N LYS A 330 1.27 20.47 -14.52
CA LYS A 330 2.26 19.73 -15.31
C LYS A 330 2.97 18.62 -14.53
N SER A 331 2.99 18.69 -13.19
CA SER A 331 3.66 17.71 -12.32
C SER A 331 2.74 16.58 -11.86
N GLY A 332 1.42 16.73 -12.01
CA GLY A 332 0.45 15.72 -11.58
C GLY A 332 -0.56 16.19 -10.55
N ASN A 333 -0.40 17.35 -9.93
CA ASN A 333 -1.27 17.73 -8.82
C ASN A 333 -2.62 18.22 -9.34
N LEU A 334 -3.72 17.78 -8.70
CA LEU A 334 -5.06 18.26 -9.02
C LEU A 334 -5.17 19.75 -8.68
N THR A 335 -5.44 20.61 -9.67
CA THR A 335 -5.57 22.07 -9.46
C THR A 335 -7.02 22.53 -9.41
N ARG A 336 -7.91 21.82 -10.10
CA ARG A 336 -9.34 22.10 -10.08
C ARG A 336 -10.16 20.82 -10.18
N LEU A 337 -11.23 20.74 -9.39
CA LEU A 337 -12.34 19.81 -9.56
C LEU A 337 -13.61 20.64 -9.76
N ASN A 338 -14.29 20.48 -10.88
CA ASN A 338 -15.60 21.08 -11.12
C ASN A 338 -16.67 19.99 -11.11
N ASP A 339 -17.52 19.99 -10.10
CA ASP A 339 -18.61 19.03 -9.92
C ASP A 339 -19.95 19.75 -10.13
N THR A 340 -20.80 19.26 -11.04
CA THR A 340 -22.07 19.92 -11.36
C THR A 340 -23.06 19.94 -10.19
N ARG A 341 -22.88 19.11 -9.17
CA ARG A 341 -23.69 19.07 -7.95
C ARG A 341 -23.02 19.78 -6.77
N LYS A 342 -21.69 19.71 -6.67
CA LYS A 342 -20.92 20.21 -5.50
C LYS A 342 -20.14 21.51 -5.74
N GLY A 343 -20.14 22.01 -6.98
CA GLY A 343 -19.49 23.25 -7.36
C GLY A 343 -18.00 23.08 -7.71
N GLU A 344 -17.30 24.20 -7.77
CA GLU A 344 -15.88 24.25 -8.13
C GLU A 344 -14.99 24.19 -6.88
N HIS A 345 -13.97 23.34 -6.94
CA HIS A 345 -12.91 23.18 -5.98
C HIS A 345 -11.59 23.61 -6.62
N ARG A 346 -10.82 24.49 -5.97
CA ARG A 346 -9.50 24.92 -6.45
C ARG A 346 -8.44 24.63 -5.42
N TYR A 347 -7.35 24.01 -5.87
CA TYR A 347 -6.25 23.60 -5.02
C TYR A 347 -4.97 24.36 -5.38
N ARG A 348 -4.15 24.66 -4.36
CA ARG A 348 -2.81 25.23 -4.56
C ARG A 348 -1.78 24.49 -3.73
N TYR A 349 -0.57 24.45 -4.23
CA TYR A 349 0.54 23.71 -3.67
C TYR A 349 1.76 24.61 -3.46
N ASP A 350 2.63 24.22 -2.53
CA ASP A 350 3.98 24.77 -2.43
C ASP A 350 4.96 24.05 -3.38
N PRO A 351 6.24 24.48 -3.46
CA PRO A 351 7.24 23.84 -4.32
C PRO A 351 7.55 22.36 -4.00
N LEU A 352 7.11 21.85 -2.84
CA LEU A 352 7.24 20.43 -2.46
C LEU A 352 5.97 19.63 -2.78
N ALA A 353 5.04 20.21 -3.55
CA ALA A 353 3.74 19.64 -3.88
C ALA A 353 2.82 19.39 -2.66
N ARG A 354 3.05 20.09 -1.55
CA ARG A 354 2.18 20.02 -0.36
C ARG A 354 1.00 20.97 -0.52
N LEU A 355 -0.20 20.52 -0.18
CA LEU A 355 -1.43 21.30 -0.31
C LEU A 355 -1.40 22.50 0.65
N THR A 356 -1.49 23.73 0.13
CA THR A 356 -1.52 24.98 0.91
C THR A 356 -2.90 25.63 0.95
N ARG A 357 -3.75 25.32 -0.03
CA ARG A 357 -5.08 25.92 -0.19
C ARG A 357 -6.06 24.95 -0.84
N ALA A 358 -7.27 24.87 -0.29
CA ALA A 358 -8.43 24.26 -0.94
C ALA A 358 -9.60 25.24 -0.84
N ASP A 359 -10.02 25.83 -1.96
CA ASP A 359 -11.19 26.70 -2.00
C ASP A 359 -12.37 25.98 -2.63
N HIS A 360 -13.54 26.14 -2.03
CA HIS A 360 -14.78 25.54 -2.48
C HIS A 360 -15.79 26.64 -2.79
N SER A 361 -16.41 26.61 -3.97
CA SER A 361 -17.39 27.66 -4.34
C SER A 361 -18.68 27.61 -3.51
N GLN A 362 -18.97 26.47 -2.88
CA GLN A 362 -20.20 26.20 -2.12
C GLN A 362 -19.93 25.78 -0.66
N ASP A 363 -18.68 25.84 -0.21
CA ASP A 363 -18.26 25.42 1.14
C ASP A 363 -17.09 26.28 1.65
N LEU A 364 -16.53 25.92 2.80
CA LEU A 364 -15.43 26.63 3.45
C LEU A 364 -14.15 26.64 2.61
N HIS A 365 -13.42 27.75 2.73
CA HIS A 365 -12.08 27.89 2.17
C HIS A 365 -11.05 27.45 3.21
N GLU A 366 -10.25 26.44 2.88
CA GLU A 366 -9.24 25.89 3.77
C GLU A 366 -7.85 26.43 3.41
N ARG A 367 -7.03 26.62 4.45
CA ARG A 367 -5.66 27.12 4.36
C ARG A 367 -4.77 26.28 5.25
N PHE A 368 -3.60 25.92 4.73
CA PHE A 368 -2.69 25.01 5.39
C PHE A 368 -1.28 25.60 5.42
N GLY A 369 -0.66 25.52 6.58
CA GLY A 369 0.76 25.76 6.79
C GLY A 369 1.50 24.42 6.87
N HIS A 370 2.78 24.43 6.50
CA HIS A 370 3.64 23.27 6.65
C HIS A 370 4.94 23.71 7.28
N THR A 371 5.35 23.03 8.35
CA THR A 371 6.70 23.19 8.88
C THR A 371 7.74 22.64 7.88
N PRO A 372 9.03 23.04 7.95
CA PRO A 372 10.06 22.46 7.09
C PRO A 372 10.14 20.93 7.20
N ALA A 373 9.94 20.35 8.39
CA ALA A 373 9.88 18.90 8.62
C ALA A 373 8.55 18.22 8.19
N GLY A 374 7.69 18.92 7.46
CA GLY A 374 6.48 18.35 6.86
C GLY A 374 5.28 18.20 7.79
N ASN A 375 5.30 18.79 8.99
CA ASN A 375 4.13 18.81 9.87
C ASN A 375 3.07 19.80 9.36
N LEU A 376 1.85 19.29 9.17
CA LEU A 376 0.67 20.06 8.74
C LEU A 376 0.14 20.92 9.88
N LEU A 377 -0.13 22.19 9.56
CA LEU A 377 -0.72 23.17 10.46
C LEU A 377 -2.01 23.73 9.86
N MET A 378 -3.11 23.69 10.61
CA MET A 378 -4.41 24.19 10.16
C MET A 378 -4.54 25.68 10.50
N HIS A 379 -4.75 26.53 9.49
CA HIS A 379 -4.80 27.99 9.70
C HIS A 379 -6.11 28.50 10.30
N ASP A 380 -7.16 27.67 10.36
CA ASP A 380 -8.45 28.03 10.98
C ASP A 380 -8.40 28.04 12.52
N ARG A 381 -7.21 27.83 13.10
CA ARG A 381 -6.96 27.76 14.54
C ARG A 381 -6.02 28.89 14.95
N PRO A 382 -6.54 30.05 15.36
CA PRO A 382 -5.69 31.14 15.80
C PRO A 382 -4.99 30.78 17.12
N GLY A 383 -3.68 30.98 17.18
CA GLY A 383 -2.87 30.78 18.38
C GLY A 383 -1.49 30.20 18.06
N PRO A 384 -0.73 29.76 19.07
CA PRO A 384 0.59 29.18 18.86
C PRO A 384 0.49 27.77 18.27
N ASP A 385 1.48 27.45 17.43
CA ASP A 385 1.72 26.11 16.91
C ASP A 385 3.06 25.61 17.44
N ILE A 386 3.06 24.50 18.17
CA ILE A 386 4.28 23.90 18.74
C ILE A 386 4.37 22.45 18.30
N VAL A 387 5.48 22.12 17.63
CA VAL A 387 5.82 20.78 17.17
C VAL A 387 7.24 20.44 17.61
N ALA A 388 7.48 19.23 18.09
CA ALA A 388 8.81 18.72 18.43
C ALA A 388 8.90 17.23 18.09
N GLY A 389 9.93 16.78 17.36
CA GLY A 389 10.07 15.38 16.94
C GLY A 389 8.88 14.89 16.13
N ASN A 390 8.28 15.76 15.30
CA ASN A 390 7.00 15.54 14.62
C ASN A 390 5.76 15.34 15.53
N ARG A 391 5.87 15.45 16.86
CA ARG A 391 4.73 15.46 17.79
C ARG A 391 4.10 16.85 17.84
N LEU A 392 2.82 16.95 17.49
CA LEU A 392 2.06 18.20 17.58
C LEU A 392 1.66 18.40 19.03
N MET A 393 2.21 19.40 19.71
CA MET A 393 1.99 19.64 21.14
C MET A 393 0.91 20.68 21.38
N ILE A 394 0.89 21.75 20.58
CA ILE A 394 -0.10 22.83 20.65
C ILE A 394 -0.48 23.26 19.24
N GLN A 395 -1.77 23.51 19.01
CA GLN A 395 -2.28 24.20 17.82
C GLN A 395 -3.51 25.02 18.18
N GLY A 396 -3.36 26.34 18.22
CA GLY A 396 -4.43 27.23 18.68
C GLY A 396 -4.75 27.03 20.15
N ASP A 397 -5.99 26.65 20.47
CA ASP A 397 -6.45 26.34 21.83
C ASP A 397 -6.29 24.86 22.23
N ARG A 398 -5.90 24.01 21.28
CA ARG A 398 -5.77 22.57 21.49
C ARG A 398 -4.38 22.21 21.99
N HIS A 399 -4.33 21.37 23.02
CA HIS A 399 -3.12 20.83 23.62
C HIS A 399 -3.14 19.30 23.56
N TYR A 400 -2.01 18.73 23.20
CA TYR A 400 -1.88 17.30 22.93
C TYR A 400 -0.79 16.72 23.83
N ASP A 401 -1.13 15.67 24.57
CA ASP A 401 -0.16 14.89 25.35
C ASP A 401 0.08 13.54 24.69
N TYR A 402 1.33 13.11 24.72
CA TYR A 402 1.77 11.81 24.23
C TYR A 402 2.26 10.94 25.39
N ASP A 403 2.11 9.63 25.28
CA ASP A 403 2.79 8.70 26.17
C ASP A 403 4.29 8.63 25.88
N ALA A 404 4.99 7.80 26.66
CA ALA A 404 6.43 7.61 26.54
C ALA A 404 6.87 7.00 25.19
N PHE A 405 5.93 6.45 24.41
CA PHE A 405 6.15 5.82 23.11
C PHE A 405 5.60 6.67 21.95
N GLY A 406 5.24 7.93 22.22
CA GLY A 406 4.76 8.86 21.20
C GLY A 406 3.32 8.62 20.74
N ASN A 407 2.49 7.87 21.46
CA ASN A 407 1.06 7.74 21.15
C ASN A 407 0.28 8.90 21.76
N LEU A 408 -0.60 9.55 21.00
CA LEU A 408 -1.45 10.61 21.53
C LEU A 408 -2.42 10.06 22.59
N ILE A 409 -2.26 10.45 23.85
CA ILE A 409 -3.09 9.96 24.98
C ILE A 409 -4.12 10.98 25.45
N ARG A 410 -3.95 12.27 25.16
CA ARG A 410 -4.91 13.29 25.57
C ARG A 410 -4.95 14.47 24.61
N GLU A 411 -6.15 14.88 24.24
CA GLU A 411 -6.43 16.20 23.65
C GLU A 411 -7.19 17.04 24.67
N ARG A 412 -6.74 18.27 24.92
CA ARG A 412 -7.46 19.26 25.74
C ARG A 412 -7.76 20.51 24.93
N ARG A 413 -8.96 21.05 25.05
CA ARG A 413 -9.36 22.30 24.39
C ARG A 413 -10.36 23.12 25.22
N GLY A 414 -10.71 24.29 24.71
CA GLY A 414 -11.66 25.20 25.35
C GLY A 414 -11.11 25.91 26.59
N LYS A 415 -11.96 26.76 27.20
CA LYS A 415 -11.56 27.64 28.31
C LYS A 415 -11.03 26.81 29.48
N GLY A 416 -9.78 27.08 29.88
CA GLY A 416 -9.13 26.38 30.99
C GLY A 416 -8.90 24.89 30.75
N HIS A 417 -8.88 24.44 29.49
CA HIS A 417 -8.61 23.05 29.10
C HIS A 417 -9.62 22.03 29.65
N GLN A 418 -10.88 22.45 29.82
CA GLN A 418 -11.94 21.63 30.42
C GLN A 418 -12.50 20.54 29.50
N LEU A 419 -12.39 20.69 28.18
CA LEU A 419 -12.84 19.67 27.25
C LEU A 419 -11.69 18.71 26.98
N VAL A 420 -11.76 17.51 27.56
CA VAL A 420 -10.69 16.52 27.50
C VAL A 420 -11.16 15.27 26.78
N THR A 421 -10.42 14.86 25.75
CA THR A 421 -10.55 13.54 25.12
C THR A 421 -9.34 12.71 25.52
N GLU A 422 -9.55 11.51 26.03
CA GLU A 422 -8.48 10.60 26.44
C GLU A 422 -8.46 9.34 25.58
N TYR A 423 -7.24 8.86 25.28
CA TYR A 423 -6.98 7.69 24.45
C TYR A 423 -6.15 6.68 25.25
N ARG A 424 -6.46 5.39 25.11
CA ARG A 424 -5.74 4.28 25.76
C ARG A 424 -5.27 3.28 24.72
N TYR A 425 -4.04 2.80 24.88
CA TYR A 425 -3.39 1.87 23.95
C TYR A 425 -2.98 0.59 24.67
N ASP A 426 -2.86 -0.51 23.91
CA ASP A 426 -2.22 -1.73 24.38
C ASP A 426 -0.69 -1.71 24.17
N CYS A 427 -0.03 -2.82 24.55
CA CYS A 427 1.41 -3.00 24.41
C CYS A 427 1.91 -3.06 22.96
N GLN A 428 1.01 -3.09 21.98
CA GLN A 428 1.31 -3.06 20.55
C GLN A 428 0.94 -1.70 19.92
N HIS A 429 0.69 -0.68 20.74
CA HIS A 429 0.31 0.66 20.32
C HIS A 429 -1.02 0.73 19.55
N ARG A 430 -1.92 -0.24 19.74
CA ARG A 430 -3.28 -0.23 19.16
C ARG A 430 -4.23 0.48 20.10
N LEU A 431 -5.07 1.37 19.57
CA LEU A 431 -6.04 2.12 20.38
C LEU A 431 -7.10 1.15 20.93
N ILE A 432 -7.15 0.92 22.23
CA ILE A 432 -8.10 0.01 22.88
C ILE A 432 -9.28 0.73 23.55
N GLY A 433 -9.21 2.05 23.69
CA GLY A 433 -10.38 2.81 24.13
C GLY A 433 -10.21 4.31 24.15
N ILE A 434 -11.35 4.99 24.22
CA ILE A 434 -11.47 6.45 24.27
C ILE A 434 -12.42 6.87 25.38
N THR A 435 -12.23 8.08 25.87
CA THR A 435 -13.18 8.78 26.73
C THR A 435 -13.35 10.20 26.20
N GLN A 436 -14.57 10.55 25.77
CA GLN A 436 -14.91 11.88 25.28
C GLN A 436 -15.15 12.88 26.43
N PRO A 437 -15.15 14.21 26.16
CA PRO A 437 -15.42 15.23 27.17
C PRO A 437 -16.80 15.12 27.86
N ASN A 438 -17.78 14.53 27.18
CA ASN A 438 -19.12 14.28 27.71
C ASN A 438 -19.21 13.02 28.59
N GLY A 439 -18.10 12.29 28.78
CA GLY A 439 -18.05 11.03 29.53
C GLY A 439 -18.38 9.78 28.71
N GLN A 440 -18.76 9.91 27.42
CA GLN A 440 -18.97 8.77 26.54
C GLN A 440 -17.66 8.00 26.37
N THR A 441 -17.74 6.67 26.40
CA THR A 441 -16.58 5.81 26.23
C THR A 441 -16.79 4.83 25.08
N ALA A 442 -15.69 4.47 24.44
CA ALA A 442 -15.66 3.35 23.52
C ALA A 442 -14.44 2.45 23.81
N SER A 443 -14.57 1.18 23.44
CA SER A 443 -13.48 0.21 23.50
C SER A 443 -13.36 -0.57 22.20
N TYR A 444 -12.16 -1.04 21.90
CA TYR A 444 -11.83 -1.72 20.65
C TYR A 444 -11.06 -3.00 20.94
N ARG A 445 -11.26 -4.02 20.10
CA ARG A 445 -10.51 -5.28 20.14
C ARG A 445 -9.93 -5.62 18.78
N TYR A 446 -8.84 -6.38 18.79
CA TYR A 446 -8.06 -6.70 17.61
C TYR A 446 -7.75 -8.18 17.54
N ASP A 447 -7.55 -8.68 16.33
CA ASP A 447 -7.01 -10.03 16.11
C ASP A 447 -5.46 -10.04 16.18
N PRO A 448 -4.83 -11.22 16.06
CA PRO A 448 -3.38 -11.35 16.09
C PRO A 448 -2.61 -10.57 14.99
N PHE A 449 -3.27 -10.19 13.89
CA PHE A 449 -2.71 -9.35 12.84
C PHE A 449 -3.01 -7.85 13.03
N GLY A 450 -3.55 -7.47 14.19
CA GLY A 450 -3.91 -6.09 14.52
C GLY A 450 -5.11 -5.56 13.74
N ARG A 451 -5.94 -6.42 13.16
CA ARG A 451 -7.20 -6.01 12.50
C ARG A 451 -8.24 -5.79 13.58
N ARG A 452 -8.94 -4.65 13.55
CA ARG A 452 -10.01 -4.39 14.52
C ARG A 452 -11.15 -5.36 14.29
N ILE A 453 -11.45 -6.20 15.26
CA ILE A 453 -12.52 -7.22 15.20
C ILE A 453 -13.79 -6.80 15.91
N SER A 454 -13.72 -5.83 16.83
CA SER A 454 -14.93 -5.23 17.40
C SER A 454 -14.72 -3.84 17.95
N LYS A 455 -15.83 -3.12 18.09
CA LYS A 455 -15.96 -1.92 18.91
C LYS A 455 -17.18 -2.01 19.81
N THR A 456 -17.09 -1.44 21.01
CA THR A 456 -18.22 -1.31 21.93
C THR A 456 -18.39 0.15 22.31
N VAL A 457 -19.57 0.71 22.02
CA VAL A 457 -19.95 2.10 22.32
C VAL A 457 -21.29 2.07 23.05
N ASP A 458 -21.37 2.70 24.23
CA ASP A 458 -22.60 2.75 25.05
C ASP A 458 -23.28 1.38 25.27
N GLY A 459 -22.46 0.33 25.42
CA GLY A 459 -22.91 -1.05 25.64
C GLY A 459 -23.27 -1.82 24.36
N ILE A 460 -23.33 -1.17 23.20
CA ILE A 460 -23.60 -1.81 21.90
C ILE A 460 -22.27 -2.24 21.29
N THR A 461 -22.16 -3.53 20.97
CA THR A 461 -20.97 -4.10 20.32
C THR A 461 -21.22 -4.31 18.83
N THR A 462 -20.33 -3.78 18.01
CA THR A 462 -20.24 -4.05 16.57
C THR A 462 -19.02 -4.91 16.31
N GLU A 463 -19.21 -6.04 15.64
CA GLU A 463 -18.15 -6.95 15.22
C GLU A 463 -17.78 -6.70 13.75
N PHE A 464 -16.52 -6.90 13.41
CA PHE A 464 -15.98 -6.66 12.07
C PHE A 464 -15.40 -7.95 11.48
N PHE A 465 -15.56 -8.10 10.17
CA PHE A 465 -15.04 -9.21 9.39
C PHE A 465 -14.11 -8.69 8.29
N TRP A 466 -12.99 -9.37 8.10
CA TRP A 466 -11.88 -9.01 7.21
C TRP A 466 -11.64 -10.03 6.10
N GLN A 467 -11.17 -9.54 4.95
CA GLN A 467 -10.59 -10.30 3.85
C GLN A 467 -9.16 -9.81 3.66
N GLY A 468 -8.15 -10.59 4.08
CA GLY A 468 -6.78 -10.07 4.17
C GLY A 468 -6.74 -8.78 4.98
N ASP A 469 -6.34 -7.66 4.36
CA ASP A 469 -6.29 -6.32 4.96
C ASP A 469 -7.52 -5.42 4.68
N LYS A 470 -8.59 -5.95 4.07
CA LYS A 470 -9.82 -5.21 3.78
C LYS A 470 -10.92 -5.55 4.79
N LEU A 471 -11.54 -4.54 5.40
CA LEU A 471 -12.72 -4.73 6.24
C LEU A 471 -13.92 -4.94 5.31
N ILE A 472 -14.52 -6.13 5.33
CA ILE A 472 -15.56 -6.52 4.37
C ILE A 472 -16.95 -6.68 5.00
N ALA A 473 -17.08 -6.74 6.33
CA ALA A 473 -18.39 -6.73 6.96
C ALA A 473 -18.38 -6.12 8.35
N GLU A 474 -19.53 -5.62 8.76
CA GLU A 474 -19.84 -5.27 10.14
C GLU A 474 -21.16 -5.90 10.57
N HIS A 475 -21.25 -6.32 11.82
CA HIS A 475 -22.43 -6.97 12.37
C HIS A 475 -22.70 -6.52 13.81
N HIS A 476 -23.96 -6.22 14.11
CA HIS A 476 -24.50 -6.10 15.47
C HIS A 476 -25.97 -6.52 15.46
N ALA A 477 -26.61 -6.56 16.63
CA ALA A 477 -27.91 -7.19 16.86
C ALA A 477 -29.00 -6.84 15.82
N ASP A 478 -29.05 -5.59 15.35
CA ASP A 478 -30.11 -5.10 14.45
C ASP A 478 -29.62 -4.83 13.02
N ARG A 479 -28.35 -5.09 12.71
CA ARG A 479 -27.78 -4.72 11.40
C ARG A 479 -26.63 -5.61 10.98
N HIS A 480 -26.67 -6.03 9.72
CA HIS A 480 -25.54 -6.60 9.00
C HIS A 480 -25.26 -5.78 7.76
N ARG A 481 -23.97 -5.53 7.51
CA ARG A 481 -23.49 -4.84 6.32
C ARG A 481 -22.26 -5.55 5.77
N SER A 482 -22.18 -5.64 4.45
CA SER A 482 -20.97 -6.07 3.75
C SER A 482 -20.47 -5.02 2.77
N PHE A 483 -19.16 -4.85 2.67
CA PHE A 483 -18.50 -3.90 1.77
C PHE A 483 -17.78 -4.68 0.66
N ILE A 484 -18.21 -4.46 -0.58
CA ILE A 484 -17.60 -5.08 -1.76
C ILE A 484 -16.62 -4.09 -2.37
N TYR A 485 -15.40 -4.55 -2.66
CA TYR A 485 -14.35 -3.75 -3.26
C TYR A 485 -14.06 -4.20 -4.68
N GLU A 486 -13.48 -3.29 -5.47
CA GLU A 486 -12.81 -3.66 -6.71
C GLU A 486 -11.73 -4.72 -6.43
N PRO A 487 -11.56 -5.74 -7.30
CA PRO A 487 -10.48 -6.72 -7.16
C PRO A 487 -9.12 -6.05 -7.00
N ASP A 488 -8.27 -6.59 -6.11
CA ASP A 488 -6.92 -6.09 -5.81
C ASP A 488 -6.82 -4.59 -5.44
N SER A 489 -7.91 -4.00 -4.96
CA SER A 489 -8.04 -2.57 -4.65
C SER A 489 -8.79 -2.33 -3.32
N PHE A 490 -8.65 -1.11 -2.78
CA PHE A 490 -9.41 -0.60 -1.64
C PHE A 490 -10.55 0.34 -2.06
N ARG A 491 -10.79 0.49 -3.37
CA ARG A 491 -11.91 1.26 -3.91
C ARG A 491 -13.22 0.48 -3.74
N PRO A 492 -14.20 1.02 -3.00
CA PRO A 492 -15.44 0.30 -2.74
C PRO A 492 -16.37 0.34 -3.96
N LEU A 493 -16.96 -0.80 -4.26
CA LEU A 493 -17.85 -1.04 -5.40
C LEU A 493 -19.33 -1.01 -4.99
N ALA A 494 -19.67 -1.71 -3.91
CA ALA A 494 -21.04 -1.76 -3.38
C ALA A 494 -21.08 -1.91 -1.85
N LEU A 495 -22.12 -1.36 -1.24
CA LEU A 495 -22.55 -1.59 0.14
C LEU A 495 -23.73 -2.56 0.09
N LEU A 496 -23.68 -3.65 0.84
CA LEU A 496 -24.78 -4.60 0.99
C LEU A 496 -25.40 -4.43 2.37
N GLU A 497 -26.70 -4.17 2.47
CA GLU A 497 -27.43 -4.16 3.75
C GLU A 497 -28.40 -5.33 3.85
N GLY A 498 -28.46 -5.99 5.00
CA GLY A 498 -29.26 -7.20 5.24
C GLY A 498 -28.38 -8.43 5.44
N PHE A 499 -28.97 -9.52 5.94
CA PHE A 499 -28.23 -10.74 6.24
C PHE A 499 -28.53 -11.84 5.22
N GLY A 500 -27.54 -12.14 4.37
CA GLY A 500 -27.60 -13.24 3.43
C GLY A 500 -28.50 -13.04 2.21
N PRO A 501 -28.59 -14.06 1.32
CA PRO A 501 -28.97 -13.84 -0.08
C PRO A 501 -30.36 -13.29 -0.35
N ASN A 502 -31.32 -13.52 0.56
CA ASN A 502 -32.72 -13.16 0.35
C ASN A 502 -33.09 -11.78 0.90
N GLU A 503 -32.37 -11.31 1.91
CA GLU A 503 -32.64 -10.03 2.60
C GLU A 503 -31.71 -8.91 2.14
N THR A 504 -30.63 -9.26 1.45
CA THR A 504 -29.59 -8.31 1.06
C THR A 504 -30.07 -7.34 -0.02
N GLN A 505 -29.91 -6.05 0.25
CA GLN A 505 -30.10 -4.97 -0.70
C GLN A 505 -28.76 -4.34 -1.07
N PRO A 506 -28.42 -4.26 -2.38
CA PRO A 506 -27.20 -3.63 -2.83
C PRO A 506 -27.38 -2.12 -3.02
N TYR A 507 -26.35 -1.36 -2.65
CA TYR A 507 -26.18 0.04 -2.99
C TYR A 507 -24.82 0.26 -3.65
N HIS A 508 -24.76 1.11 -4.67
CA HIS A 508 -23.56 1.30 -5.49
C HIS A 508 -22.81 2.58 -5.12
N TYR A 509 -21.50 2.44 -4.91
CA TYR A 509 -20.63 3.57 -4.63
C TYR A 509 -20.26 4.33 -5.90
N GLN A 510 -20.41 5.65 -5.86
CA GLN A 510 -19.95 6.58 -6.89
C GLN A 510 -18.73 7.31 -6.36
N LEU A 511 -17.58 7.10 -7.00
CA LEU A 511 -16.28 7.53 -6.47
C LEU A 511 -15.74 8.79 -7.17
N ASP A 512 -14.80 9.47 -6.52
CA ASP A 512 -13.91 10.44 -7.17
C ASP A 512 -12.65 9.78 -7.76
N HIS A 513 -11.71 10.61 -8.23
CA HIS A 513 -10.44 10.19 -8.82
C HIS A 513 -9.51 9.46 -7.84
N LEU A 514 -9.70 9.63 -6.52
CA LEU A 514 -8.97 8.90 -5.48
C LEU A 514 -9.67 7.63 -5.04
N GLY A 515 -10.86 7.33 -5.57
CA GLY A 515 -11.67 6.23 -5.08
C GLY A 515 -12.41 6.54 -3.78
N THR A 516 -12.56 7.82 -3.42
CA THR A 516 -13.33 8.25 -2.24
C THR A 516 -14.83 8.20 -2.56
N PRO A 517 -15.67 7.59 -1.70
CA PRO A 517 -17.12 7.64 -1.84
C PRO A 517 -17.65 9.07 -1.86
N GLN A 518 -18.25 9.48 -2.98
CA GLN A 518 -18.92 10.78 -3.12
C GLN A 518 -20.44 10.65 -2.98
N GLU A 519 -21.01 9.57 -3.52
CA GLU A 519 -22.42 9.21 -3.39
C GLU A 519 -22.59 7.69 -3.22
N LEU A 520 -23.74 7.32 -2.65
CA LEU A 520 -24.26 5.96 -2.64
C LEU A 520 -25.63 5.95 -3.33
N THR A 521 -25.85 5.00 -4.22
CA THR A 521 -27.03 4.94 -5.10
C THR A 521 -27.76 3.62 -5.00
N THR A 522 -29.09 3.62 -5.10
CA THR A 522 -29.91 2.40 -5.23
C THR A 522 -29.74 1.79 -6.63
N PRO A 523 -30.19 0.54 -6.86
CA PRO A 523 -30.22 -0.04 -8.20
C PRO A 523 -31.04 0.79 -9.21
N ASP A 524 -32.03 1.56 -8.76
CA ASP A 524 -32.84 2.46 -9.58
C ASP A 524 -32.16 3.82 -9.86
N GLY A 525 -30.96 4.04 -9.33
CA GLY A 525 -30.19 5.27 -9.52
C GLY A 525 -30.52 6.40 -8.54
N GLU A 526 -31.34 6.14 -7.52
CA GLU A 526 -31.63 7.14 -6.49
C GLU A 526 -30.43 7.34 -5.57
N ILE A 527 -30.03 8.59 -5.33
CA ILE A 527 -28.97 8.94 -4.38
C ILE A 527 -29.52 8.85 -2.96
N VAL A 528 -28.98 7.92 -2.17
CA VAL A 528 -29.37 7.67 -0.76
C VAL A 528 -28.34 8.17 0.24
N TRP A 529 -27.14 8.51 -0.22
CA TRP A 529 -26.10 9.16 0.58
C TRP A 529 -25.24 10.05 -0.33
N SER A 530 -24.86 11.24 0.15
CA SER A 530 -24.01 12.19 -0.59
C SER A 530 -23.33 13.14 0.40
N ALA A 531 -22.00 13.26 0.31
CA ALA A 531 -21.20 14.04 1.26
C ALA A 531 -20.28 15.07 0.59
N HIS A 532 -20.04 16.18 1.28
CA HIS A 532 -18.96 17.13 1.00
C HIS A 532 -17.78 16.83 1.92
N TYR A 533 -16.57 16.89 1.37
CA TYR A 533 -15.34 16.62 2.09
C TYR A 533 -14.45 17.85 2.14
N ARG A 534 -13.88 18.07 3.32
CA ARG A 534 -12.65 18.85 3.50
C ARG A 534 -11.47 18.15 2.85
N ALA A 535 -10.43 18.90 2.52
CA ALA A 535 -9.28 18.39 1.78
C ALA A 535 -8.56 17.20 2.46
N TYR A 536 -8.59 17.15 3.80
CA TYR A 536 -7.99 16.06 4.60
C TYR A 536 -9.01 14.99 5.03
N GLY A 537 -10.16 14.90 4.37
CA GLY A 537 -11.08 13.75 4.45
C GLY A 537 -12.21 13.87 5.48
N GLN A 538 -12.26 14.95 6.27
CA GLN A 538 -13.40 15.21 7.16
C GLN A 538 -14.64 15.53 6.31
N ILE A 539 -15.79 14.91 6.62
CA ILE A 539 -17.05 15.33 6.02
C ILE A 539 -17.44 16.69 6.61
N SER A 540 -17.63 17.70 5.76
CA SER A 540 -18.11 19.03 6.16
C SER A 540 -19.64 19.07 6.26
N ARG A 541 -20.34 18.39 5.33
CA ARG A 541 -21.80 18.32 5.27
C ARG A 541 -22.27 17.08 4.52
N LEU A 542 -23.43 16.55 4.90
CA LEU A 542 -24.19 15.58 4.09
C LEU A 542 -25.31 16.32 3.34
N ASP A 543 -25.38 16.12 2.02
CA ASP A 543 -26.53 16.55 1.22
C ASP A 543 -27.67 15.52 1.29
N VAL A 544 -27.32 14.23 1.44
CA VAL A 544 -28.26 13.13 1.63
C VAL A 544 -27.69 12.13 2.64
N GLY A 545 -28.52 11.61 3.53
CA GLY A 545 -28.14 10.62 4.55
C GLY A 545 -29.26 9.64 4.89
N LYS A 546 -29.91 9.07 3.86
CA LYS A 546 -30.95 8.04 4.05
C LYS A 546 -30.35 6.70 4.47
N VAL A 547 -29.19 6.38 3.91
CA VAL A 547 -28.34 5.25 4.29
C VAL A 547 -27.05 5.83 4.85
N ASP A 548 -26.62 5.36 6.02
CA ASP A 548 -25.35 5.75 6.59
C ASP A 548 -24.17 5.08 5.85
N ASN A 549 -23.00 5.71 5.80
CA ASN A 549 -21.81 5.17 5.17
C ASN A 549 -20.56 5.47 6.04
N PRO A 550 -19.89 4.45 6.58
CA PRO A 550 -18.69 4.65 7.39
C PRO A 550 -17.41 4.76 6.56
N LEU A 551 -17.38 4.33 5.30
CA LEU A 551 -16.16 4.39 4.49
C LEU A 551 -15.77 5.83 4.13
N ARG A 552 -14.47 6.15 4.18
CA ARG A 552 -13.89 7.46 3.87
C ARG A 552 -12.88 7.33 2.74
N PHE A 553 -11.68 7.91 2.86
CA PHE A 553 -10.59 7.59 1.93
C PHE A 553 -10.33 6.07 1.91
N GLN A 554 -9.69 5.59 0.84
CA GLN A 554 -9.38 4.17 0.70
C GLN A 554 -8.73 3.62 1.99
N GLY A 555 -9.24 2.49 2.49
CA GLY A 555 -8.79 1.85 3.73
C GLY A 555 -9.37 2.42 5.04
N GLN A 556 -10.08 3.55 4.99
CA GLN A 556 -10.55 4.26 6.18
C GLN A 556 -12.01 3.95 6.54
N TYR A 557 -12.22 3.65 7.82
CA TYR A 557 -13.54 3.49 8.45
C TYR A 557 -13.76 4.61 9.49
N PHE A 558 -14.84 5.37 9.38
CA PHE A 558 -15.19 6.46 10.30
C PHE A 558 -15.85 5.96 11.57
N ASP A 559 -15.30 6.36 12.72
CA ASP A 559 -15.85 6.11 14.04
C ASP A 559 -16.50 7.39 14.60
N SER A 560 -17.82 7.45 14.57
CA SER A 560 -18.59 8.61 15.06
C SER A 560 -18.31 8.92 16.53
N GLU A 561 -18.01 7.89 17.33
CA GLU A 561 -17.71 8.02 18.75
C GLU A 561 -16.36 8.69 19.04
N SER A 562 -15.49 8.86 18.04
CA SER A 562 -14.18 9.50 18.21
C SER A 562 -13.95 10.65 17.25
N GLY A 563 -14.64 10.66 16.11
CA GLY A 563 -14.32 11.52 14.97
C GLY A 563 -13.09 11.05 14.19
N LEU A 564 -12.45 9.94 14.60
CA LEU A 564 -11.28 9.38 13.95
C LEU A 564 -11.68 8.45 12.80
N HIS A 565 -10.73 8.27 11.90
CA HIS A 565 -10.79 7.28 10.85
C HIS A 565 -9.85 6.14 11.22
N TYR A 566 -10.40 4.97 11.53
CA TYR A 566 -9.61 3.76 11.66
C TYR A 566 -9.03 3.38 10.30
N ASN A 567 -7.71 3.27 10.21
CA ASN A 567 -6.96 3.03 8.98
C ASN A 567 -5.97 1.88 9.17
N ARG A 568 -6.53 0.65 9.25
CA ARG A 568 -5.86 -0.65 9.42
C ARG A 568 -4.80 -0.74 10.53
N HIS A 569 -3.63 -0.14 10.36
CA HIS A 569 -2.55 -0.12 11.34
C HIS A 569 -2.57 1.09 12.28
N ARG A 570 -3.25 2.19 11.91
CA ARG A 570 -3.26 3.44 12.69
C ARG A 570 -4.64 4.10 12.73
N TYR A 571 -4.82 5.04 13.65
CA TYR A 571 -5.98 5.92 13.70
C TYR A 571 -5.60 7.29 13.15
N TYR A 572 -6.35 7.75 12.15
CA TYR A 572 -6.17 9.03 11.49
C TYR A 572 -7.17 10.05 12.03
N SER A 573 -6.68 11.23 12.40
CA SER A 573 -7.54 12.38 12.72
C SER A 573 -7.64 13.30 11.50
N PRO A 574 -8.79 13.36 10.83
CA PRO A 574 -8.98 14.27 9.70
C PRO A 574 -9.04 15.75 10.15
N ASP A 575 -9.34 16.01 11.42
CA ASP A 575 -9.38 17.35 12.01
C ASP A 575 -8.00 18.02 12.03
N ILE A 576 -6.93 17.24 12.23
CA ILE A 576 -5.52 17.70 12.20
C ILE A 576 -4.69 17.08 11.07
N GLY A 577 -5.32 16.32 10.18
CA GLY A 577 -4.71 15.72 8.99
C GLY A 577 -3.51 14.83 9.28
N ARG A 578 -3.51 14.09 10.39
CA ARG A 578 -2.38 13.23 10.81
C ARG A 578 -2.80 12.02 11.63
N TYR A 579 -1.90 11.05 11.75
CA TYR A 579 -2.09 9.88 12.62
C TYR A 579 -1.85 10.19 14.09
N LEU A 580 -2.48 9.41 14.97
CA LEU A 580 -2.34 9.54 16.43
C LEU A 580 -1.06 8.88 16.97
N THR A 581 -0.49 7.95 16.22
CA THR A 581 0.68 7.16 16.60
C THR A 581 1.76 7.25 15.51
N PRO A 582 3.05 7.08 15.87
CA PRO A 582 4.14 7.00 14.89
C PRO A 582 3.91 5.84 13.91
N ASP A 583 4.41 5.98 12.69
CA ASP A 583 4.37 4.89 11.69
C ASP A 583 5.14 3.66 12.24
N PRO A 584 4.48 2.49 12.37
CA PRO A 584 5.12 1.30 12.93
C PRO A 584 6.23 0.74 12.02
N VAL A 585 6.28 1.12 10.74
CA VAL A 585 7.40 0.79 9.84
C VAL A 585 8.50 1.86 9.79
N LYS A 586 8.44 2.86 10.68
CA LYS A 586 9.50 3.85 10.94
C LYS A 586 9.90 4.62 9.67
N LEU A 587 11.20 4.76 9.39
CA LEU A 587 11.70 5.45 8.19
C LEU A 587 11.17 4.84 6.88
N ALA A 588 10.74 3.58 6.88
CA ALA A 588 10.13 2.99 5.71
C ALA A 588 8.80 3.70 5.36
N GLY A 589 8.04 4.18 6.33
CA GLY A 589 6.84 5.01 6.12
C GLY A 589 7.16 6.46 5.74
N GLY A 590 8.38 6.92 6.00
CA GLY A 590 8.85 8.26 5.67
C GLY A 590 9.52 8.95 6.85
N ILE A 591 10.05 10.15 6.60
CA ILE A 591 10.79 10.93 7.60
C ILE A 591 9.84 11.50 8.67
N ASN A 592 8.61 11.88 8.30
CA ASN A 592 7.60 12.35 9.25
C ASN A 592 6.72 11.18 9.72
N ALA A 593 6.95 10.72 10.96
CA ALA A 593 6.30 9.52 11.49
C ALA A 593 4.77 9.62 11.66
N TYR A 594 4.19 10.83 11.69
CA TYR A 594 2.74 11.02 11.92
C TYR A 594 1.98 11.42 10.65
N GLN A 595 2.68 11.62 9.53
CA GLN A 595 2.08 12.09 8.29
C GLN A 595 1.10 11.05 7.72
N TYR A 596 -0.04 11.51 7.20
CA TYR A 596 -0.96 10.68 6.42
C TYR A 596 -0.37 10.34 5.04
N VAL A 597 -0.24 11.36 4.20
CA VAL A 597 0.36 11.29 2.86
C VAL A 597 1.05 12.61 2.52
N PRO A 598 1.94 12.64 1.49
CA PRO A 598 2.54 13.89 1.01
C PRO A 598 1.52 14.92 0.51
N ASN A 599 0.46 14.46 -0.15
CA ASN A 599 -0.60 15.32 -0.68
C ASN A 599 -1.95 14.57 -0.76
N PRO A 600 -2.98 14.97 0.01
CA PRO A 600 -4.23 14.23 0.12
C PRO A 600 -5.11 14.29 -1.14
N THR A 601 -4.81 15.14 -2.13
CA THR A 601 -5.57 15.24 -3.37
C THR A 601 -5.10 14.26 -4.46
N GLY A 602 -3.94 13.62 -4.26
CA GLY A 602 -3.34 12.70 -5.24
C GLY A 602 -2.80 11.40 -4.64
N TRP A 603 -2.84 11.26 -3.32
CA TRP A 603 -2.25 10.13 -2.60
C TRP A 603 -3.26 9.56 -1.60
N VAL A 604 -3.13 8.26 -1.36
CA VAL A 604 -3.91 7.51 -0.37
C VAL A 604 -2.95 6.65 0.46
N ASP A 605 -3.37 6.30 1.66
CA ASP A 605 -2.66 5.33 2.51
C ASP A 605 -3.67 4.31 3.04
N PRO A 606 -4.02 3.25 2.27
CA PRO A 606 -5.07 2.33 2.65
C PRO A 606 -4.72 1.40 3.81
N LEU A 607 -3.44 1.32 4.18
CA LEU A 607 -2.97 0.45 5.25
C LEU A 607 -2.65 1.23 6.53
N GLY A 608 -2.57 2.56 6.46
CA GLY A 608 -1.99 3.32 7.56
C GLY A 608 -0.49 3.09 7.69
N LEU A 609 0.21 2.71 6.63
CA LEU A 609 1.66 2.51 6.57
C LEU A 609 2.11 3.26 5.32
N SER A 610 2.73 4.42 5.47
CA SER A 610 2.86 5.38 4.38
C SER A 610 3.70 4.82 3.20
N ARG A 611 3.05 4.11 2.26
CA ARG A 611 3.57 3.64 0.95
C ARG A 611 2.42 3.28 -0.02
N CYS A 612 2.02 4.21 -0.89
CA CYS A 612 1.82 4.04 -2.36
C CYS A 612 0.87 5.09 -2.97
N PRO A 613 1.26 5.79 -4.06
CA PRO A 613 0.31 6.44 -4.96
C PRO A 613 -0.17 5.43 -6.03
N GLY A 614 -1.44 5.04 -5.97
CA GLY A 614 -2.18 4.43 -7.11
C GLY A 614 -1.68 3.09 -7.68
N GLU A 615 -2.48 2.54 -8.60
CA GLU A 615 -2.39 1.18 -9.19
C GLU A 615 -1.02 0.80 -9.78
N ASP A 616 -0.16 1.77 -10.10
CA ASP A 616 1.11 1.55 -10.78
C ASP A 616 2.32 1.39 -9.83
N GLY A 617 2.05 1.29 -8.52
CA GLY A 617 2.97 0.80 -7.48
C GLY A 617 4.42 1.19 -7.72
N CYS A 618 4.81 2.42 -7.34
CA CYS A 618 6.21 2.85 -7.22
C CYS A 618 7.18 2.25 -8.27
N LYS A 619 6.83 2.29 -9.56
CA LYS A 619 7.87 2.13 -10.58
C LYS A 619 8.82 3.31 -10.44
N PRO A 620 10.13 3.10 -10.28
CA PRO A 620 11.05 4.20 -10.07
C PRO A 620 11.02 5.13 -11.29
N LYS A 621 10.46 6.33 -11.11
CA LYS A 621 10.94 7.50 -11.86
C LYS A 621 12.44 7.55 -11.58
N LYS A 622 13.31 7.71 -12.59
CA LYS A 622 14.76 7.88 -12.39
C LYS A 622 14.99 9.12 -11.51
N ARG A 623 14.95 8.93 -10.19
CA ARG A 623 15.29 9.89 -9.15
C ARG A 623 16.55 9.37 -8.47
N SER A 624 17.28 10.23 -7.78
CA SER A 624 18.34 9.72 -6.90
C SER A 624 17.70 8.87 -5.81
N GLU A 625 18.25 7.70 -5.51
CA GLU A 625 17.75 6.86 -4.42
C GLU A 625 17.87 7.62 -3.09
N ASN A 626 16.74 7.85 -2.42
CA ASN A 626 16.71 8.45 -1.10
C ASN A 626 17.27 7.43 -0.09
N PRO A 627 18.39 7.71 0.60
CA PRO A 627 18.99 6.77 1.54
C PRO A 627 18.01 6.28 2.61
N ALA A 628 17.07 7.13 3.05
CA ALA A 628 16.09 6.80 4.08
C ALA A 628 15.09 5.71 3.64
N GLU A 629 14.71 5.63 2.36
CA GLU A 629 13.72 4.66 1.86
C GLU A 629 14.21 3.21 1.88
N ASN A 630 15.55 3.05 1.88
CA ASN A 630 16.25 1.78 1.88
C ASN A 630 16.51 1.22 3.29
N VAL A 631 16.33 2.03 4.33
CA VAL A 631 16.47 1.61 5.73
C VAL A 631 15.18 0.93 6.17
N LYS A 632 15.28 -0.35 6.51
CA LYS A 632 14.16 -1.11 7.08
C LYS A 632 14.66 -2.26 7.94
N VAL A 633 13.94 -2.52 9.01
CA VAL A 633 14.02 -3.78 9.75
C VAL A 633 12.86 -4.67 9.30
N ASN A 634 13.09 -5.97 9.24
CA ASN A 634 11.99 -6.90 9.17
C ASN A 634 11.38 -7.02 10.57
N GLU A 635 10.19 -6.45 10.78
CA GLU A 635 9.46 -6.45 12.06
C GLU A 635 9.06 -7.87 12.55
N GLY A 636 9.42 -8.90 11.80
CA GLY A 636 9.38 -10.29 12.22
C GLY A 636 8.02 -10.96 12.06
N ASP A 637 6.98 -10.21 11.72
CA ASP A 637 5.61 -10.69 11.57
C ASP A 637 5.44 -11.69 10.40
N ALA A 638 4.48 -12.59 10.56
CA ALA A 638 4.05 -13.47 9.48
C ALA A 638 3.25 -12.67 8.44
N GLU A 639 3.49 -12.93 7.15
CA GLU A 639 2.66 -12.36 6.09
C GLU A 639 1.26 -12.99 6.13
N ILE A 640 0.22 -12.16 6.12
CA ILE A 640 -1.17 -12.61 6.00
C ILE A 640 -1.34 -13.33 4.66
N PRO A 641 -1.97 -14.51 4.62
CA PRO A 641 -2.32 -15.17 3.38
C PRO A 641 -3.15 -14.22 2.51
N LYS A 642 -2.60 -13.82 1.37
CA LYS A 642 -3.33 -13.08 0.36
C LYS A 642 -4.04 -14.09 -0.53
N GLY A 643 -5.33 -13.86 -0.81
CA GLY A 643 -5.99 -14.52 -1.94
C GLY A 643 -5.12 -14.37 -3.19
N PHE A 644 -5.12 -15.38 -4.05
CA PHE A 644 -4.19 -15.52 -5.18
C PHE A 644 -3.72 -14.19 -5.80
N ASP A 645 -2.44 -13.87 -5.58
CA ASP A 645 -1.78 -12.68 -6.11
C ASP A 645 -1.50 -12.89 -7.60
N THR A 646 -2.31 -12.27 -8.46
CA THR A 646 -2.15 -12.30 -9.93
C THR A 646 -0.81 -11.71 -10.41
N ASN A 647 -0.02 -11.11 -9.48
CA ASN A 647 1.23 -10.40 -9.70
C ASN A 647 2.44 -11.00 -8.95
N LEU A 648 2.49 -12.32 -8.71
CA LEU A 648 3.74 -12.95 -8.25
C LEU A 648 4.85 -12.78 -9.31
N SER A 649 5.66 -11.73 -9.14
CA SER A 649 6.78 -11.47 -10.04
C SER A 649 7.77 -12.64 -10.02
N ARG A 650 8.47 -12.85 -11.14
CA ARG A 650 9.55 -13.86 -11.25
C ARG A 650 10.59 -13.74 -10.13
N ASN A 651 10.88 -12.51 -9.70
CA ASN A 651 11.77 -12.25 -8.58
C ASN A 651 11.15 -12.67 -7.23
N GLY A 652 9.84 -12.53 -7.05
CA GLY A 652 9.10 -13.03 -5.88
C GLY A 652 9.14 -14.55 -5.81
N ALA A 653 8.86 -15.23 -6.93
CA ALA A 653 8.94 -16.68 -7.04
C ALA A 653 10.37 -17.23 -6.82
N LEU A 654 11.40 -16.58 -7.39
CA LEU A 654 12.81 -16.94 -7.14
C LEU A 654 13.19 -16.74 -5.67
N LYS A 655 12.71 -15.68 -5.01
CA LYS A 655 12.95 -15.47 -3.57
C LYS A 655 12.32 -16.58 -2.72
N ARG A 656 11.15 -17.09 -3.11
CA ARG A 656 10.51 -18.24 -2.46
C ARG A 656 11.32 -19.52 -2.68
N ALA A 657 11.77 -19.78 -3.91
CA ALA A 657 12.66 -20.91 -4.21
C ALA A 657 13.97 -20.87 -3.40
N LYS A 658 14.59 -19.69 -3.27
CA LYS A 658 15.75 -19.47 -2.39
C LYS A 658 15.44 -19.84 -0.94
N LYS A 659 14.29 -19.40 -0.42
CA LYS A 659 13.86 -19.73 0.94
C LYS A 659 13.74 -21.25 1.15
N ILE A 660 13.17 -21.98 0.18
CA ILE A 660 13.03 -23.45 0.23
C ILE A 660 14.40 -24.14 0.27
N GLY A 661 15.34 -23.69 -0.56
CA GLY A 661 16.72 -24.19 -0.53
C GLY A 661 17.56 -23.71 0.66
N GLY A 662 16.97 -22.91 1.57
CA GLY A 662 17.69 -22.23 2.64
C GLY A 662 18.83 -21.34 2.15
N VAL A 663 18.68 -20.77 0.95
CA VAL A 663 19.57 -19.76 0.37
C VAL A 663 19.15 -18.38 0.89
N PRO A 664 20.04 -17.60 1.52
CA PRO A 664 19.77 -16.22 1.91
C PRO A 664 19.22 -15.39 0.75
N LYS A 665 18.17 -14.59 1.01
CA LYS A 665 17.50 -13.79 -0.04
C LYS A 665 18.48 -12.88 -0.81
N THR A 666 19.51 -12.39 -0.12
CA THR A 666 20.56 -11.48 -0.61
C THR A 666 21.70 -12.19 -1.36
N GLN A 667 21.83 -13.52 -1.22
CA GLN A 667 22.92 -14.26 -1.88
C GLN A 667 22.68 -14.32 -3.39
N HIS A 668 23.68 -13.91 -4.18
CA HIS A 668 23.65 -14.04 -5.62
C HIS A 668 24.06 -15.47 -6.04
N PRO A 669 23.49 -16.00 -7.14
CA PRO A 669 23.92 -17.30 -7.67
C PRO A 669 25.39 -17.21 -8.09
N GLU A 670 26.16 -18.26 -7.80
CA GLU A 670 27.53 -18.37 -8.29
C GLU A 670 27.54 -18.55 -9.81
N ARG A 671 26.53 -19.25 -10.33
CA ARG A 671 26.38 -19.53 -11.75
C ARG A 671 24.93 -19.54 -12.18
N VAL A 672 24.68 -19.05 -13.39
CA VAL A 672 23.36 -19.12 -14.05
C VAL A 672 23.56 -19.62 -15.48
N TYR A 673 22.89 -20.70 -15.86
CA TYR A 673 22.97 -21.27 -17.21
C TYR A 673 21.63 -21.84 -17.65
N ARG A 674 21.53 -22.21 -18.93
CA ARG A 674 20.35 -22.87 -19.49
C ARG A 674 20.59 -24.37 -19.59
N GLU A 675 19.58 -25.15 -19.26
CA GLU A 675 19.61 -26.62 -19.34
C GLU A 675 18.30 -27.11 -19.95
N ILE A 676 18.32 -28.25 -20.64
CA ILE A 676 17.10 -28.96 -21.00
C ILE A 676 16.67 -29.76 -19.78
N ILE A 677 15.51 -29.44 -19.24
CA ILE A 677 14.93 -30.05 -18.04
C ILE A 677 13.81 -30.98 -18.47
N THR A 678 13.68 -32.12 -17.81
CA THR A 678 12.52 -33.01 -17.97
C THR A 678 11.47 -32.62 -16.93
N ASP A 679 10.30 -32.21 -17.37
CA ASP A 679 9.12 -31.96 -16.54
C ASP A 679 7.91 -32.64 -17.16
N GLN A 680 7.14 -33.40 -16.35
CA GLN A 680 5.96 -34.18 -16.78
C GLN A 680 6.16 -34.93 -18.11
N ASP A 681 7.28 -35.66 -18.24
CA ASP A 681 7.68 -36.43 -19.44
C ASP A 681 7.91 -35.61 -20.72
N ARG A 682 8.21 -34.30 -20.59
CA ARG A 682 8.58 -33.42 -21.71
C ARG A 682 9.93 -32.74 -21.47
N TYR A 683 10.67 -32.55 -22.57
CA TYR A 683 11.92 -31.79 -22.56
C TYR A 683 11.64 -30.31 -22.78
N ILE A 684 11.99 -29.49 -21.79
CA ILE A 684 11.75 -28.05 -21.80
C ILE A 684 13.05 -27.29 -21.53
N GLN A 685 13.27 -26.17 -22.21
CA GLN A 685 14.46 -25.35 -21.99
C GLN A 685 14.27 -24.48 -20.74
N GLY A 686 14.99 -24.80 -19.67
CA GLY A 686 14.96 -24.07 -18.41
C GLY A 686 16.24 -23.27 -18.13
N ARG A 687 16.25 -22.59 -16.98
CA ARG A 687 17.38 -21.83 -16.44
C ARG A 687 17.70 -22.33 -15.04
N VAL A 688 18.94 -22.69 -14.80
CA VAL A 688 19.44 -23.17 -13.51
C VAL A 688 20.24 -22.07 -12.83
N TYR A 689 20.02 -21.91 -11.52
CA TYR A 689 20.71 -20.99 -10.63
C TYR A 689 21.43 -21.82 -9.56
N GLU A 690 22.75 -21.80 -9.55
CA GLU A 690 23.57 -22.52 -8.57
C GLU A 690 23.98 -21.60 -7.41
N PHE A 691 23.84 -22.08 -6.18
CA PHE A 691 24.29 -21.42 -4.96
C PHE A 691 25.13 -22.40 -4.15
N LYS A 692 26.31 -21.97 -3.71
CA LYS A 692 27.05 -22.73 -2.70
C LYS A 692 26.78 -22.20 -1.30
N LEU A 693 26.51 -23.12 -0.39
CA LEU A 693 26.43 -22.90 1.05
C LEU A 693 27.55 -23.71 1.71
N LEU A 694 27.90 -23.37 2.96
CA LEU A 694 29.07 -23.95 3.66
C LEU A 694 29.13 -25.49 3.66
N TYR A 695 28.00 -26.19 3.56
CA TYR A 695 27.91 -27.66 3.62
C TYR A 695 27.00 -28.29 2.56
N ARG A 696 26.50 -27.50 1.59
CA ARG A 696 25.55 -27.98 0.57
C ARG A 696 25.53 -27.05 -0.64
N ASP A 697 25.27 -27.62 -1.80
CA ASP A 697 25.03 -26.87 -3.03
C ASP A 697 23.52 -26.88 -3.31
N VAL A 698 22.99 -25.73 -3.74
CA VAL A 698 21.57 -25.56 -4.04
C VAL A 698 21.41 -25.15 -5.49
N GLU A 699 20.66 -25.94 -6.24
CA GLU A 699 20.25 -25.63 -7.60
C GLU A 699 18.78 -25.21 -7.61
N ILE A 700 18.52 -24.01 -8.11
CA ILE A 700 17.15 -23.56 -8.36
C ILE A 700 16.92 -23.59 -9.87
N ARG A 701 15.96 -24.38 -10.32
CA ARG A 701 15.66 -24.64 -11.73
C ARG A 701 14.35 -23.96 -12.12
N GLU A 702 14.44 -22.88 -12.89
CA GLU A 702 13.30 -22.25 -13.55
C GLU A 702 12.99 -22.99 -14.86
N HIS A 703 11.76 -23.45 -15.04
CA HIS A 703 11.34 -24.13 -16.27
C HIS A 703 10.06 -23.52 -16.89
N SER A 704 9.65 -22.36 -16.37
CA SER A 704 8.53 -21.55 -16.85
C SER A 704 8.56 -21.16 -18.34
N LEU A 705 9.73 -21.21 -18.98
CA LEU A 705 9.94 -20.74 -20.36
C LEU A 705 9.66 -21.77 -21.45
N GLY A 706 9.51 -23.06 -21.12
CA GLY A 706 9.46 -24.13 -22.12
C GLY A 706 8.09 -24.77 -22.38
N HIS A 707 7.01 -24.29 -21.75
CA HIS A 707 5.66 -24.85 -21.95
C HIS A 707 4.93 -24.15 -23.13
N GLU A 708 4.56 -24.90 -24.16
CA GLU A 708 3.85 -24.37 -25.35
C GLU A 708 2.33 -24.15 -25.17
N LYS A 709 1.72 -24.61 -24.06
CA LYS A 709 0.29 -24.42 -23.77
C LYS A 709 0.07 -24.05 -22.30
N GLY A 710 -0.60 -22.90 -22.08
CA GLY A 710 -0.88 -22.33 -20.76
C GLY A 710 0.21 -21.32 -20.37
N ASN A 711 -0.18 -20.07 -20.11
CA ASN A 711 0.73 -19.07 -19.52
C ASN A 711 1.00 -19.47 -18.06
N HIS A 712 1.94 -20.37 -17.81
CA HIS A 712 2.35 -20.70 -16.46
C HIS A 712 3.11 -19.51 -15.84
N ALA A 713 2.73 -19.07 -14.62
CA ALA A 713 3.51 -18.10 -13.86
C ALA A 713 4.94 -18.62 -13.59
N PRO A 714 5.87 -17.75 -13.15
CA PRO A 714 7.23 -18.16 -12.83
C PRO A 714 7.22 -19.26 -11.76
N HIS A 715 7.63 -20.46 -12.13
CA HIS A 715 7.74 -21.61 -11.24
C HIS A 715 9.17 -22.17 -11.27
N PHE A 716 9.57 -22.69 -10.13
CA PHE A 716 10.95 -23.05 -9.83
C PHE A 716 10.96 -24.38 -9.07
N ASN A 717 11.89 -25.25 -9.40
CA ASN A 717 12.24 -26.40 -8.57
C ASN A 717 13.50 -26.08 -7.79
N THR A 718 13.57 -26.50 -6.54
CA THR A 718 14.78 -26.31 -5.73
C THR A 718 15.34 -27.67 -5.40
N GLU A 719 16.60 -27.89 -5.74
CA GLU A 719 17.32 -29.13 -5.53
C GLU A 719 18.54 -28.85 -4.66
N VAL A 720 18.82 -29.74 -3.71
CA VAL A 720 19.96 -29.62 -2.81
C VAL A 720 20.84 -30.84 -2.98
N THR A 721 22.15 -30.61 -3.06
CA THR A 721 23.15 -31.66 -3.07
C THR A 721 24.15 -31.45 -1.94
N VAL A 722 24.64 -32.55 -1.37
CA VAL A 722 25.72 -32.57 -0.37
C VAL A 722 26.80 -33.48 -0.92
N GLU A 723 28.02 -32.95 -1.09
CA GLU A 723 29.15 -33.67 -1.71
C GLU A 723 28.81 -34.27 -3.09
N GLY A 724 27.98 -33.57 -3.88
CA GLY A 724 27.55 -34.00 -5.21
C GLY A 724 26.44 -35.05 -5.22
N VAL A 725 25.93 -35.47 -4.05
CA VAL A 725 24.79 -36.39 -3.94
C VAL A 725 23.51 -35.60 -3.71
N LYS A 726 22.50 -35.83 -4.54
CA LYS A 726 21.14 -35.27 -4.37
C LYS A 726 20.57 -35.73 -3.03
N VAL A 727 20.21 -34.77 -2.18
CA VAL A 727 19.55 -35.03 -0.91
C VAL A 727 18.13 -34.46 -0.93
N PRO A 728 17.14 -35.16 -0.35
CA PRO A 728 15.82 -34.59 -0.16
C PRO A 728 15.92 -33.29 0.65
N LEU A 729 15.08 -32.32 0.32
CA LEU A 729 14.94 -31.10 1.13
C LEU A 729 14.46 -31.44 2.56
N ASP A 730 13.73 -32.56 2.71
CA ASP A 730 13.45 -33.32 3.95
C ASP A 730 12.84 -34.71 3.61
N ILE A 731 12.85 -35.67 4.55
CA ILE A 731 12.24 -37.01 4.39
C ILE A 731 10.73 -36.87 4.08
N GLY A 732 10.32 -37.22 2.86
CA GLY A 732 8.91 -37.26 2.43
C GLY A 732 8.37 -35.97 1.77
N THR A 733 9.24 -35.10 1.25
CA THR A 733 8.85 -33.89 0.51
C THR A 733 9.08 -34.02 -1.00
N ASP A 734 8.21 -33.40 -1.80
CA ASP A 734 8.38 -33.25 -3.25
C ASP A 734 8.94 -31.85 -3.53
N SER A 735 10.04 -31.75 -4.28
CA SER A 735 10.88 -30.54 -4.44
C SER A 735 10.32 -29.46 -5.37
N HIS A 736 9.00 -29.47 -5.60
CA HIS A 736 8.32 -28.72 -6.65
C HIS A 736 7.58 -27.51 -6.09
N THR A 737 7.96 -26.30 -6.53
CA THR A 737 7.19 -25.07 -6.24
C THR A 737 6.37 -24.68 -7.46
N TYR A 738 5.11 -25.09 -7.49
CA TYR A 738 4.12 -24.57 -8.44
C TYR A 738 3.63 -23.20 -7.96
N PHE A 739 3.96 -22.15 -8.71
CA PHE A 739 3.22 -20.90 -8.70
C PHE A 739 2.53 -20.81 -10.06
N LYS A 740 1.26 -21.20 -10.13
CA LYS A 740 0.47 -21.14 -11.37
C LYS A 740 -0.03 -19.70 -11.55
N ARG A 741 -0.18 -19.23 -12.80
CA ARG A 741 -0.88 -17.95 -13.08
C ARG A 741 -2.34 -18.27 -13.32
#